data_AF-A0A069DWA4-F1
#
_entry.id   AF-A0A069DWA4-F1
#
_cell.length_a   1.000
_cell.length_b   1.000
_cell.length_c   1.000
_cell.angle_alpha   90.00
_cell.angle_beta   90.00
_cell.angle_gamma   90.00
#
_symmetry.space_group_name_H-M   'P 1'
#
loop_
_entity.id
_entity.type
_entity.pdbx_description
1 polymer ?
#
loop_
_entity_poly.entity_id
_entity_poly.type
_entity_poly.pdbx_seq_one_letter_code
_entity_poly.pdbx_strand_id
1 'polypeptide(L)'
;FDETVLNLNNSLIKKRRRKSYDDSVDSENDCNTSVGTPWETQHLRSELGQARAQIKVLENRISQLNGFQNIATALSEQEKAAYKADLEKERNTVTELERRVKILKRREEKVRDELSLAMESLNRERTELESKSIDLYEETSKLKEKLSEAEDTMRSLEIKAKESENARSKLEVELKLLQEHVNTLTDQVEKLRKATREAEEAKAQLSCANLKIKELESELKSEAETSSIVKAQQAKLLKYTELERQLKQLTQQNTKLKENLNNTVFLESLVEEIKGRLKGLEERERELTATRVELGLVENRLAEYRMVCEEVLGRSSDINNVTPHKLLEYIRQVQERNLSEKEQRLQLANNLKRLEETKELTTAECSKLKEELAAVKEELDNCNKNFKRLKKQNALITWERNDLRSLVDSCQKEMTIGGVQADSRVEALEKLVEGYRKKLQQLEADPSLISSSLVVGNEKNNSNSAELDKLKEENEKLTKTIEGLKYELEHRALKGDFNTQNTRILHFKMNPTSVAMDERNCVIEKLEKEVLQLRERLRLMEEGNVNDLTQNVQANVNNETTKELKEFREKVKRLEMQNQRLKEAFKTTGHEFREAIYALLGYKVDALPNKVYRLSSLYADSQDQHLIFKMNNNGGMELLETEFSKTLSDLVESVLVIHHSIPIFLSSLTLDLFKRQTASFAPSTIMEV
;
A
#
# COMPACT_ATOMS: atom_id res chain seq x y z
N PHE A 1 -18.07 -87.89 5.02
CA PHE A 1 -19.32 -88.61 5.25
C PHE A 1 -19.40 -89.73 4.25
N ASP A 2 -19.32 -90.93 4.82
CA ASP A 2 -19.85 -92.20 4.36
C ASP A 2 -19.35 -92.80 3.04
N GLU A 3 -18.31 -93.62 3.21
CA GLU A 3 -18.18 -94.89 2.50
C GLU A 3 -19.44 -95.73 2.71
N THR A 4 -20.05 -96.24 1.64
CA THR A 4 -20.82 -97.49 1.66
C THR A 4 -21.21 -97.91 0.23
N VAL A 5 -21.07 -99.22 -0.04
CA VAL A 5 -22.06 -100.03 -0.78
C VAL A 5 -21.92 -100.06 -2.32
N LEU A 6 -21.09 -101.02 -2.81
CA LEU A 6 -21.51 -102.28 -3.49
C LEU A 6 -20.55 -102.68 -4.62
N ASN A 7 -19.81 -103.77 -4.40
CA ASN A 7 -19.45 -104.67 -5.49
C ASN A 7 -19.78 -106.10 -5.05
N LEU A 8 -20.96 -106.56 -5.48
CA LEU A 8 -21.43 -107.94 -5.36
C LEU A 8 -20.80 -108.79 -6.48
N ASN A 9 -20.27 -109.94 -6.07
CA ASN A 9 -20.45 -111.25 -6.68
C ASN A 9 -20.63 -111.31 -8.20
N ASN A 10 -19.76 -112.01 -8.92
CA ASN A 10 -19.81 -113.48 -8.93
C ASN A 10 -18.70 -114.09 -9.82
N SER A 11 -18.10 -115.15 -9.29
CA SER A 11 -17.72 -116.40 -9.95
C SER A 11 -17.27 -116.37 -11.42
N LEU A 12 -16.05 -116.85 -11.69
CA LEU A 12 -15.78 -117.75 -12.83
C LEU A 12 -14.45 -118.50 -12.61
N ILE A 13 -14.58 -119.64 -11.92
CA ILE A 13 -14.14 -120.97 -12.38
C ILE A 13 -12.78 -121.00 -13.09
N LYS A 14 -11.72 -121.34 -12.34
CA LYS A 14 -10.47 -121.91 -12.87
C LYS A 14 -10.78 -123.27 -13.54
N LYS A 15 -11.01 -123.28 -14.85
CA LYS A 15 -11.11 -124.50 -15.65
C LYS A 15 -9.71 -125.00 -16.03
N ARG A 16 -9.42 -126.20 -15.51
CA ARG A 16 -8.43 -127.19 -15.96
C ARG A 16 -8.02 -127.02 -17.42
N ARG A 17 -6.71 -126.81 -17.66
CA ARG A 17 -6.06 -127.20 -18.93
C ARG A 17 -6.15 -128.72 -19.06
N ARG A 18 -7.15 -129.22 -19.78
CA ARG A 18 -7.08 -130.53 -20.42
C ARG A 18 -6.27 -130.35 -21.70
N LYS A 19 -5.09 -130.96 -21.72
CA LYS A 19 -4.25 -131.12 -22.90
C LYS A 19 -5.00 -132.07 -23.83
N SER A 20 -5.20 -131.65 -25.09
CA SER A 20 -5.86 -132.45 -26.10
C SER A 20 -5.07 -133.73 -26.35
N TYR A 21 -5.81 -134.84 -26.35
CA TYR A 21 -5.41 -136.06 -27.05
C TYR A 21 -5.34 -135.72 -28.53
N ASP A 22 -4.20 -136.00 -29.14
CA ASP A 22 -4.04 -136.09 -30.59
C ASP A 22 -4.24 -137.55 -30.97
N ASP A 23 -4.92 -137.73 -32.09
CA ASP A 23 -5.46 -138.97 -32.61
C ASP A 23 -4.45 -139.53 -33.62
N SER A 24 -3.94 -140.73 -33.39
CA SER A 24 -3.31 -141.52 -34.45
C SER A 24 -3.52 -143.00 -34.15
N VAL A 25 -4.58 -143.51 -34.78
CA VAL A 25 -4.56 -144.70 -35.64
C VAL A 25 -3.44 -145.71 -35.33
N ASP A 26 -3.80 -146.84 -34.76
CA ASP A 26 -3.52 -148.11 -35.43
C ASP A 26 -4.54 -149.18 -35.07
N SER A 27 -4.84 -149.94 -36.11
CA SER A 27 -5.92 -150.87 -36.30
C SER A 27 -5.39 -152.28 -36.18
N GLU A 28 -5.94 -153.11 -35.29
CA GLU A 28 -5.94 -154.58 -35.37
C GLU A 28 -7.08 -155.05 -34.45
N ASN A 29 -8.30 -155.22 -34.96
CA ASN A 29 -8.82 -156.47 -35.52
C ASN A 29 -8.39 -157.72 -34.72
N ASP A 30 -9.25 -158.16 -33.82
CA ASP A 30 -9.64 -159.57 -33.73
C ASP A 30 -11.00 -159.68 -33.05
N CYS A 31 -12.05 -159.69 -33.88
CA CYS A 31 -13.33 -160.25 -33.50
C CYS A 31 -13.23 -161.77 -33.68
N ASN A 32 -13.31 -162.53 -32.60
CA ASN A 32 -13.75 -163.92 -32.71
C ASN A 32 -15.15 -164.05 -32.10
N THR A 33 -16.10 -163.98 -33.03
CA THR A 33 -17.50 -164.37 -32.94
C THR A 33 -17.69 -165.74 -32.29
N SER A 34 -18.66 -165.83 -31.38
CA SER A 34 -19.40 -167.05 -31.12
C SER A 34 -20.89 -166.76 -31.20
N VAL A 35 -21.45 -167.09 -32.38
CA VAL A 35 -22.83 -167.52 -32.61
C VAL A 35 -23.94 -166.51 -32.28
N GLY A 36 -24.28 -165.69 -33.27
CA GLY A 36 -25.57 -165.00 -33.44
C GLY A 36 -25.93 -165.03 -34.93
N THR A 37 -27.21 -165.09 -35.27
CA THR A 37 -27.71 -165.51 -36.60
C THR A 37 -27.39 -164.45 -37.68
N PRO A 38 -27.10 -164.79 -38.95
CA PRO A 38 -26.65 -163.82 -39.98
C PRO A 38 -27.50 -162.55 -40.14
N TRP A 39 -28.80 -162.63 -39.85
CA TRP A 39 -29.72 -161.50 -39.88
C TRP A 39 -29.40 -160.44 -38.80
N GLU A 40 -28.98 -160.85 -37.60
CA GLU A 40 -28.66 -159.93 -36.49
C GLU A 40 -27.39 -159.12 -36.79
N THR A 41 -26.37 -159.73 -37.40
CA THR A 41 -25.13 -159.03 -37.76
C THR A 41 -25.31 -157.99 -38.86
N GLN A 42 -26.20 -158.24 -39.83
CA GLN A 42 -26.49 -157.28 -40.91
C GLN A 42 -27.39 -156.15 -40.42
N HIS A 43 -28.34 -156.45 -39.52
CA HIS A 43 -29.16 -155.45 -38.85
C HIS A 43 -28.28 -154.51 -38.01
N LEU A 44 -27.41 -155.05 -37.14
CA LEU A 44 -26.46 -154.27 -36.35
C LEU A 44 -25.52 -153.42 -37.21
N ARG A 45 -25.02 -153.92 -38.35
CA ARG A 45 -24.19 -153.14 -39.28
C ARG A 45 -24.95 -151.98 -39.93
N SER A 46 -26.22 -152.19 -40.31
CA SER A 46 -27.07 -151.14 -40.85
C SER A 46 -27.39 -150.09 -39.78
N GLU A 47 -27.70 -150.51 -38.56
CA GLU A 47 -27.92 -149.62 -37.41
C GLU A 47 -26.65 -148.83 -37.06
N LEU A 48 -25.48 -149.46 -37.09
CA LEU A 48 -24.20 -148.81 -36.84
C LEU A 48 -23.84 -147.83 -37.98
N GLY A 49 -24.17 -148.16 -39.23
CA GLY A 49 -24.06 -147.25 -40.37
C GLY A 49 -25.00 -146.04 -40.27
N GLN A 50 -26.24 -146.25 -39.83
CA GLN A 50 -27.20 -145.19 -39.55
C GLN A 50 -26.74 -144.32 -38.37
N ALA A 51 -26.25 -144.93 -37.29
CA ALA A 51 -25.68 -144.21 -36.14
C ALA A 51 -24.45 -143.38 -36.54
N ARG A 52 -23.55 -143.91 -37.38
CA ARG A 52 -22.40 -143.16 -37.91
C ARG A 52 -22.82 -142.00 -38.81
N ALA A 53 -23.82 -142.19 -39.67
CA ALA A 53 -24.37 -141.11 -40.49
C ALA A 53 -25.04 -140.03 -39.62
N GLN A 54 -25.78 -140.44 -38.58
CA GLN A 54 -26.37 -139.53 -37.59
C GLN A 54 -25.29 -138.76 -36.82
N ILE A 55 -24.22 -139.43 -36.37
CA ILE A 55 -23.06 -138.80 -35.73
C ILE A 55 -22.44 -137.76 -36.66
N LYS A 56 -22.20 -138.09 -37.94
CA LYS A 56 -21.61 -137.16 -38.91
C LYS A 56 -22.51 -135.94 -39.17
N VAL A 57 -23.83 -136.13 -39.23
CA VAL A 57 -24.80 -135.03 -39.33
C VAL A 57 -24.78 -134.17 -38.06
N LEU A 58 -24.73 -134.78 -36.88
CA LEU A 58 -24.62 -134.08 -35.60
C LEU A 58 -23.28 -133.33 -35.47
N GLU A 59 -22.16 -133.91 -35.90
CA GLU A 59 -20.83 -133.29 -35.94
C GLU A 59 -20.82 -132.07 -36.88
N ASN A 60 -21.38 -132.21 -38.08
CA ASN A 60 -21.54 -131.09 -39.01
C ASN A 60 -22.44 -130.00 -38.40
N ARG A 61 -23.52 -130.40 -37.71
CA ARG A 61 -24.41 -129.45 -37.02
C ARG A 61 -23.70 -128.75 -35.86
N ILE A 62 -22.90 -129.46 -35.08
CA ILE A 62 -22.09 -128.90 -33.98
C ILE A 62 -21.04 -127.95 -34.55
N SER A 63 -20.36 -128.31 -35.64
CA SER A 63 -19.39 -127.44 -36.31
C SER A 63 -20.03 -126.15 -36.82
N GLN A 64 -21.22 -126.25 -37.45
CA GLN A 64 -22.00 -125.07 -37.85
C GLN A 64 -22.42 -124.22 -36.63
N LEU A 65 -22.93 -124.84 -35.56
CA LEU A 65 -23.31 -124.14 -34.33
C LEU A 65 -22.12 -123.46 -33.67
N ASN A 66 -20.95 -124.11 -33.63
CA ASN A 66 -19.71 -123.51 -33.15
C ASN A 66 -19.25 -122.35 -34.05
N GLY A 67 -19.40 -122.48 -35.37
CA GLY A 67 -19.17 -121.38 -36.31
C GLY A 67 -20.06 -120.18 -36.04
N PHE A 68 -21.38 -120.41 -35.88
CA PHE A 68 -22.33 -119.35 -35.50
C PHE A 68 -22.03 -118.76 -34.12
N GLN A 69 -21.63 -119.57 -33.13
CA GLN A 69 -21.26 -119.11 -31.80
C GLN A 69 -19.97 -118.27 -31.83
N ASN A 70 -18.98 -118.65 -32.64
CA ASN A 70 -17.75 -117.87 -32.82
C ASN A 70 -18.03 -116.53 -33.51
N ILE A 71 -18.90 -116.50 -34.53
CA ILE A 71 -19.31 -115.25 -35.17
C ILE A 71 -20.09 -114.37 -34.18
N ALA A 72 -21.03 -114.93 -33.41
CA ALA A 72 -21.81 -114.19 -32.42
C ALA A 72 -20.94 -113.63 -31.28
N THR A 73 -19.94 -114.40 -30.81
CA THR A 73 -18.97 -113.92 -29.80
C THR A 73 -18.07 -112.84 -30.35
N ALA A 74 -17.54 -112.99 -31.57
CA ALA A 74 -16.74 -111.96 -32.23
C ALA A 74 -17.52 -110.65 -32.45
N LEU A 75 -18.79 -110.72 -32.89
CA LEU A 75 -19.66 -109.55 -33.01
C LEU A 75 -19.93 -108.90 -31.65
N SER A 76 -20.22 -109.68 -30.61
CA SER A 76 -20.41 -109.14 -29.25
C SER A 76 -19.13 -108.51 -28.69
N GLU A 77 -17.95 -109.08 -28.99
CA GLU A 77 -16.67 -108.50 -28.60
C GLU A 77 -16.38 -107.19 -29.36
N GLN A 78 -16.72 -107.13 -30.65
CA GLN A 78 -16.61 -105.91 -31.46
C GLN A 78 -17.54 -104.81 -30.93
N GLU A 79 -18.80 -105.11 -30.64
CA GLU A 79 -19.76 -104.17 -30.04
C GLU A 79 -19.27 -103.69 -28.67
N LYS A 80 -18.79 -104.59 -27.80
CA LYS A 80 -18.20 -104.21 -26.50
C LYS A 80 -16.97 -103.32 -26.67
N ALA A 81 -16.13 -103.58 -27.66
CA ALA A 81 -14.97 -102.74 -27.95
C ALA A 81 -15.39 -101.35 -28.44
N ALA A 82 -16.40 -101.26 -29.31
CA ALA A 82 -16.96 -99.99 -29.76
C ALA A 82 -17.56 -99.18 -28.60
N TYR A 83 -18.39 -99.80 -27.74
CA TYR A 83 -18.94 -99.14 -26.57
C TYR A 83 -17.86 -98.67 -25.58
N LYS A 84 -16.79 -99.45 -25.39
CA LYS A 84 -15.64 -99.04 -24.56
C LYS A 84 -14.92 -97.83 -25.16
N ALA A 85 -14.68 -97.83 -26.47
CA ALA A 85 -14.04 -96.71 -27.15
C ALA A 85 -14.89 -95.43 -27.07
N ASP A 86 -16.21 -95.53 -27.20
CA ASP A 86 -17.09 -94.38 -27.07
C ASP A 86 -17.18 -93.89 -25.61
N LEU A 87 -17.22 -94.80 -24.63
CA LEU A 87 -17.12 -94.43 -23.21
C LEU A 87 -15.80 -93.74 -22.87
N GLU A 88 -14.68 -94.16 -23.48
CA GLU A 88 -13.38 -93.50 -23.30
C GLU A 88 -13.34 -92.10 -23.93
N LYS A 89 -13.94 -91.92 -25.11
CA LYS A 89 -14.10 -90.58 -25.71
C LYS A 89 -14.93 -89.67 -24.80
N GLU A 90 -16.07 -90.15 -24.31
CA GLU A 90 -16.94 -89.36 -23.41
C GLU A 90 -16.25 -89.06 -22.06
N ARG A 91 -15.45 -89.98 -21.53
CA ARG A 91 -14.62 -89.69 -20.35
C ARG A 91 -13.60 -88.59 -20.65
N ASN A 92 -12.94 -88.64 -21.80
CA ASN A 92 -11.98 -87.62 -22.20
C ASN A 92 -12.67 -86.25 -22.40
N THR A 93 -13.84 -86.19 -23.06
CA THR A 93 -14.60 -84.94 -23.21
C THR A 93 -15.03 -84.38 -21.87
N VAL A 94 -15.52 -85.21 -20.94
CA VAL A 94 -15.89 -84.81 -19.58
C VAL A 94 -14.68 -84.24 -18.84
N THR A 95 -13.53 -84.93 -18.86
CA THR A 95 -12.32 -84.42 -18.16
C THR A 95 -11.83 -83.10 -18.74
N GLU A 96 -11.98 -82.87 -20.04
CA GLU A 96 -11.62 -81.61 -20.67
C GLU A 96 -12.60 -80.48 -20.32
N LEU A 97 -13.91 -80.78 -20.28
CA LEU A 97 -14.93 -79.84 -19.81
C LEU A 97 -14.73 -79.49 -18.34
N GLU A 98 -14.38 -80.45 -17.49
CA GLU A 98 -14.05 -80.22 -16.07
C GLU A 98 -12.82 -79.30 -15.92
N ARG A 99 -11.77 -79.52 -16.72
CA ARG A 99 -10.61 -78.61 -16.76
C ARG A 99 -11.03 -77.21 -17.19
N ARG A 100 -11.83 -77.08 -18.25
CA ARG A 100 -12.30 -75.79 -18.75
C ARG A 100 -13.15 -75.06 -17.71
N VAL A 101 -14.07 -75.76 -17.03
CA VAL A 101 -14.86 -75.20 -15.92
C VAL A 101 -13.97 -74.74 -14.78
N LYS A 102 -12.93 -75.52 -14.43
CA LYS A 102 -11.98 -75.14 -13.37
C LYS A 102 -11.18 -73.89 -13.72
N ILE A 103 -10.76 -73.75 -14.99
CA ILE A 103 -10.09 -72.54 -15.48
C ILE A 103 -11.04 -71.34 -15.46
N LEU A 104 -12.28 -71.51 -15.93
CA LEU A 104 -13.29 -70.46 -15.93
C LEU A 104 -13.62 -69.98 -14.52
N LYS A 105 -13.82 -70.89 -13.55
CA LYS A 105 -14.06 -70.52 -12.14
C LYS A 105 -12.92 -69.69 -11.55
N ARG A 106 -11.67 -70.07 -11.81
CA ARG A 106 -10.50 -69.28 -11.35
C ARG A 106 -10.43 -67.91 -12.02
N ARG A 107 -10.80 -67.81 -13.30
CA ARG A 107 -10.85 -66.52 -14.00
C ARG A 107 -11.95 -65.64 -13.43
N GLU A 108 -13.12 -66.21 -13.17
CA GLU A 108 -14.25 -65.50 -12.55
C GLU A 108 -13.91 -65.02 -11.14
N GLU A 109 -13.22 -65.84 -10.34
CA GLU A 109 -12.74 -65.47 -9.00
C GLU A 109 -11.74 -64.30 -9.07
N LYS A 110 -10.74 -64.36 -9.97
CA LYS A 110 -9.82 -63.24 -10.19
C LYS A 110 -10.52 -61.95 -10.61
N VAL A 111 -11.50 -62.03 -11.51
CA VAL A 111 -12.28 -60.85 -11.93
C VAL A 111 -13.14 -60.32 -10.77
N ARG A 112 -13.68 -61.19 -9.92
CA ARG A 112 -14.39 -60.79 -8.71
C ARG A 112 -13.48 -60.08 -7.71
N ASP A 113 -12.25 -60.56 -7.54
CA ASP A 113 -11.24 -59.95 -6.66
C ASP A 113 -10.75 -58.60 -7.23
N GLU A 114 -10.50 -58.51 -8.54
CA GLU A 114 -10.15 -57.24 -9.21
C GLU A 114 -11.29 -56.23 -9.08
N LEU A 115 -12.55 -56.67 -9.22
CA LEU A 115 -13.72 -55.83 -9.07
C LEU A 115 -13.89 -55.35 -7.62
N SER A 116 -13.69 -56.21 -6.62
CA SER A 116 -13.81 -55.83 -5.21
C SER A 116 -12.72 -54.81 -4.82
N LEU A 117 -11.48 -55.02 -5.25
CA LEU A 117 -10.39 -54.07 -5.06
C LEU A 117 -10.67 -52.72 -5.73
N ALA A 118 -11.18 -52.74 -6.97
CA ALA A 118 -11.59 -51.52 -7.67
C ALA A 118 -12.71 -50.79 -6.94
N MET A 119 -13.75 -51.51 -6.48
CA MET A 119 -14.85 -50.94 -5.70
C MET A 119 -14.37 -50.33 -4.37
N GLU A 120 -13.44 -50.99 -3.67
CA GLU A 120 -12.84 -50.43 -2.45
C GLU A 120 -12.03 -49.16 -2.73
N SER A 121 -11.24 -49.14 -3.80
CA SER A 121 -10.47 -47.94 -4.18
C SER A 121 -11.39 -46.76 -4.52
N LEU A 122 -12.45 -47.00 -5.29
CA LEU A 122 -13.43 -45.98 -5.65
C LEU A 122 -14.22 -45.49 -4.44
N ASN A 123 -14.55 -46.37 -3.49
CA ASN A 123 -15.18 -45.97 -2.24
C ASN A 123 -14.25 -45.11 -1.37
N ARG A 124 -12.95 -45.43 -1.30
CA ARG A 124 -11.97 -44.59 -0.59
C ARG A 124 -11.87 -43.21 -1.23
N GLU A 125 -11.69 -43.14 -2.55
CA GLU A 125 -11.66 -41.86 -3.29
C GLU A 125 -12.95 -41.05 -3.10
N ARG A 126 -14.12 -41.72 -3.16
CA ARG A 126 -15.40 -41.08 -2.88
C ARG A 126 -15.45 -40.48 -1.48
N THR A 127 -15.05 -41.22 -0.45
CA THR A 127 -15.05 -40.70 0.93
C THR A 127 -14.08 -39.55 1.13
N GLU A 128 -12.92 -39.57 0.46
CA GLU A 128 -11.97 -38.45 0.49
C GLU A 128 -12.50 -37.21 -0.23
N LEU A 129 -13.23 -37.38 -1.34
CA LEU A 129 -13.88 -36.28 -2.04
C LEU A 129 -15.05 -35.70 -1.24
N GLU A 130 -15.84 -36.55 -0.59
CA GLU A 130 -16.91 -36.13 0.31
C GLU A 130 -16.36 -35.35 1.51
N SER A 131 -15.26 -35.81 2.14
CA SER A 131 -14.62 -35.09 3.24
C SER A 131 -14.07 -33.73 2.78
N LYS A 132 -13.35 -33.69 1.65
CA LYS A 132 -12.86 -32.43 1.06
C LYS A 132 -14.01 -31.48 0.72
N SER A 133 -15.14 -31.99 0.25
CA SER A 133 -16.31 -31.17 -0.04
C SER A 133 -16.92 -30.56 1.24
N ILE A 134 -16.92 -31.30 2.35
CA ILE A 134 -17.38 -30.80 3.65
C ILE A 134 -16.41 -29.74 4.18
N ASP A 135 -15.10 -30.00 4.14
CA ASP A 135 -14.07 -29.06 4.58
C ASP A 135 -14.16 -27.74 3.80
N LEU A 136 -14.27 -27.82 2.48
CA LEU A 136 -14.48 -26.64 1.63
C LEU A 136 -15.79 -25.92 1.95
N TYR A 137 -16.86 -26.64 2.26
CA TYR A 137 -18.12 -26.01 2.67
C TYR A 137 -17.97 -25.26 4.00
N GLU A 138 -17.29 -25.85 4.99
CA GLU A 138 -17.00 -25.19 6.27
C GLU A 138 -16.10 -23.95 6.09
N GLU A 139 -15.06 -24.05 5.26
CA GLU A 139 -14.19 -22.91 4.94
C GLU A 139 -14.98 -21.79 4.27
N THR A 140 -15.83 -22.12 3.29
CA THR A 140 -16.67 -21.11 2.63
C THR A 140 -17.67 -20.48 3.60
N SER A 141 -18.19 -21.23 4.57
CA SER A 141 -19.06 -20.70 5.63
C SER A 141 -18.30 -19.75 6.55
N LYS A 142 -17.11 -20.14 7.03
CA LYS A 142 -16.24 -19.30 7.86
C LYS A 142 -15.80 -18.03 7.13
N LEU A 143 -15.52 -18.12 5.83
CA LEU A 143 -15.18 -16.95 5.01
C LEU A 143 -16.38 -16.02 4.80
N LYS A 144 -17.59 -16.56 4.64
CA LYS A 144 -18.83 -15.75 4.57
C LYS A 144 -19.10 -15.02 5.88
N GLU A 145 -18.89 -15.68 7.01
CA GLU A 145 -19.04 -15.06 8.34
C GLU A 145 -18.03 -13.91 8.53
N LYS A 146 -16.74 -14.16 8.25
CA LYS A 146 -15.71 -13.11 8.26
C LYS A 146 -16.01 -11.96 7.31
N LEU A 147 -16.58 -12.25 6.14
CA LEU A 147 -16.99 -11.21 5.20
C LEU A 147 -18.13 -10.37 5.78
N SER A 148 -19.13 -10.98 6.40
CA SER A 148 -20.22 -10.28 7.08
C SER A 148 -19.70 -9.39 8.22
N GLU A 149 -18.78 -9.90 9.05
CA GLU A 149 -18.14 -9.12 10.11
C GLU A 149 -17.35 -7.93 9.55
N ALA A 150 -16.62 -8.14 8.46
CA ALA A 150 -15.89 -7.07 7.77
C ALA A 150 -16.87 -6.02 7.18
N GLU A 151 -17.99 -6.43 6.59
CA GLU A 151 -19.03 -5.54 6.08
C GLU A 151 -19.68 -4.72 7.21
N ASP A 152 -19.97 -5.33 8.36
CA ASP A 152 -20.54 -4.63 9.50
C ASP A 152 -19.56 -3.64 10.14
N THR A 153 -18.27 -4.00 10.23
CA THR A 153 -17.23 -3.06 10.67
C THR A 153 -17.07 -1.90 9.70
N MET A 154 -17.07 -2.15 8.38
CA MET A 154 -17.08 -1.11 7.36
C MET A 154 -18.28 -0.17 7.50
N ARG A 155 -19.49 -0.69 7.64
CA ARG A 155 -20.70 0.12 7.85
C ARG A 155 -20.58 0.99 9.11
N SER A 156 -20.04 0.45 10.20
CA SER A 156 -19.83 1.21 11.44
C SER A 156 -18.82 2.35 11.26
N LEU A 157 -17.76 2.12 10.46
CA LEU A 157 -16.75 3.14 10.15
C LEU A 157 -17.30 4.20 9.20
N GLU A 158 -18.12 3.82 8.22
CA GLU A 158 -18.80 4.77 7.33
C GLU A 158 -19.75 5.70 8.10
N ILE A 159 -20.49 5.19 9.08
CA ILE A 159 -21.34 6.00 9.96
C ILE A 159 -20.48 7.01 10.75
N LYS A 160 -19.39 6.54 11.39
CA LYS A 160 -18.47 7.42 12.12
C LYS A 160 -17.80 8.46 11.24
N ALA A 161 -17.48 8.11 9.99
CA ALA A 161 -16.92 9.03 9.01
C ALA A 161 -17.94 10.12 8.64
N LYS A 162 -19.21 9.76 8.39
CA LYS A 162 -20.29 10.72 8.13
C LYS A 162 -20.57 11.63 9.33
N GLU A 163 -20.54 11.10 10.55
CA GLU A 163 -20.67 11.90 11.77
C GLU A 163 -19.53 12.92 11.92
N SER A 164 -18.29 12.49 11.66
CA SER A 164 -17.11 13.36 11.68
C SER A 164 -17.14 14.42 10.59
N GLU A 165 -17.62 14.07 9.39
CA GLU A 165 -17.81 15.01 8.29
C GLU A 165 -18.89 16.05 8.60
N ASN A 166 -20.00 15.63 9.19
CA ASN A 166 -21.04 16.54 9.65
C ASN A 166 -20.52 17.48 10.74
N ALA A 167 -19.73 16.99 11.70
CA ALA A 167 -19.09 17.84 12.71
C ALA A 167 -18.12 18.84 12.09
N ARG A 168 -17.29 18.42 11.13
CA ARG A 168 -16.40 19.30 10.37
C ARG A 168 -17.19 20.38 9.63
N SER A 169 -18.29 20.03 8.97
CA SER A 169 -19.12 21.00 8.23
C SER A 169 -19.72 22.08 9.15
N LYS A 170 -20.13 21.71 10.37
CA LYS A 170 -20.62 22.66 11.37
C LYS A 170 -19.52 23.63 11.81
N LEU A 171 -18.33 23.11 12.13
CA LEU A 171 -17.17 23.92 12.50
C LEU A 171 -16.72 24.85 11.35
N GLU A 172 -16.81 24.41 10.11
CA GLU A 172 -16.52 25.24 8.94
C GLU A 172 -17.50 26.41 8.79
N VAL A 173 -18.78 26.19 9.08
CA VAL A 173 -19.78 27.27 9.09
C VAL A 173 -19.50 28.25 10.23
N GLU A 174 -19.19 27.77 11.44
CA GLU A 174 -18.84 28.61 12.58
C GLU A 174 -17.58 29.45 12.30
N LEU A 175 -16.54 28.87 11.69
CA LEU A 175 -15.33 29.58 11.29
C LEU A 175 -15.63 30.68 10.26
N LYS A 176 -16.51 30.42 9.28
CA LYS A 176 -16.92 31.45 8.31
C LYS A 176 -17.64 32.61 8.98
N LEU A 177 -18.56 32.33 9.90
CA LEU A 177 -19.26 33.37 10.68
C LEU A 177 -18.30 34.19 11.54
N LEU A 178 -17.34 33.54 12.21
CA LEU A 178 -16.28 34.21 12.97
C LEU A 178 -15.39 35.07 12.06
N GLN A 179 -15.04 34.58 10.88
CA GLN A 179 -14.26 35.33 9.90
C GLN A 179 -15.01 36.57 9.40
N GLU A 180 -16.30 36.45 9.11
CA GLU A 180 -17.17 37.59 8.77
C GLU A 180 -17.23 38.60 9.92
N HIS A 181 -17.36 38.12 11.16
CA HIS A 181 -17.37 39.01 12.32
C HIS A 181 -16.03 39.76 12.48
N VAL A 182 -14.90 39.07 12.34
CA VAL A 182 -13.58 39.71 12.36
C VAL A 182 -13.46 40.76 11.25
N ASN A 183 -13.90 40.46 10.03
CA ASN A 183 -13.88 41.40 8.91
C ASN A 183 -14.73 42.66 9.22
N THR A 184 -15.92 42.48 9.79
CA THR A 184 -16.77 43.63 10.17
C THR A 184 -16.15 44.48 11.28
N LEU A 185 -15.48 43.86 12.25
CA LEU A 185 -14.76 44.58 13.31
C LEU A 185 -13.54 45.32 12.75
N THR A 186 -12.79 44.72 11.82
CA THR A 186 -11.68 45.41 11.15
C THR A 186 -12.16 46.61 10.36
N ASP A 187 -13.28 46.51 9.64
CA ASP A 187 -13.88 47.64 8.92
C ASP A 187 -14.31 48.77 9.88
N GLN A 188 -14.88 48.42 11.04
CA GLN A 188 -15.24 49.40 12.06
C GLN A 188 -14.00 50.10 12.64
N VAL A 189 -12.93 49.36 12.92
CA VAL A 189 -11.66 49.91 13.39
C VAL A 189 -11.03 50.83 12.34
N GLU A 190 -11.07 50.47 11.05
CA GLU A 190 -10.58 51.34 9.98
C GLU A 190 -11.38 52.63 9.85
N LYS A 191 -12.72 52.57 9.95
CA LYS A 191 -13.59 53.76 9.96
C LYS A 191 -13.25 54.68 11.13
N LEU A 192 -13.09 54.13 12.34
CA LEU A 192 -12.70 54.91 13.52
C LEU A 192 -11.30 55.53 13.36
N ARG A 193 -10.34 54.78 12.78
CA ARG A 193 -8.99 55.30 12.49
C ARG A 193 -9.02 56.46 11.48
N LYS A 194 -9.84 56.39 10.44
CA LYS A 194 -10.04 57.49 9.48
C LYS A 194 -10.61 58.73 10.17
N ALA A 195 -11.69 58.56 10.94
CA ALA A 195 -12.28 59.67 11.70
C ALA A 195 -11.30 60.31 12.70
N THR A 196 -10.44 59.50 13.32
CA THR A 196 -9.39 60.00 14.23
C THR A 196 -8.35 60.84 13.48
N ARG A 197 -7.90 60.40 12.29
CA ARG A 197 -6.98 61.19 11.44
C ARG A 197 -7.61 62.50 10.98
N GLU A 198 -8.85 62.47 10.52
CA GLU A 198 -9.57 63.69 10.11
C GLU A 198 -9.70 64.68 11.27
N ALA A 199 -9.98 64.19 12.49
CA ALA A 199 -10.02 65.02 13.68
C ALA A 199 -8.64 65.60 14.06
N GLU A 200 -7.56 64.84 13.90
CA GLU A 200 -6.18 65.32 14.12
C GLU A 200 -5.78 66.38 13.09
N GLU A 201 -6.12 66.19 11.81
CA GLU A 201 -5.88 67.17 10.74
C GLU A 201 -6.65 68.46 10.99
N ALA A 202 -7.94 68.37 11.34
CA ALA A 202 -8.75 69.52 11.70
C ALA A 202 -8.17 70.26 12.92
N LYS A 203 -7.68 69.53 13.94
CA LYS A 203 -7.04 70.12 15.12
C LYS A 203 -5.73 70.83 14.76
N ALA A 204 -4.93 70.27 13.85
CA ALA A 204 -3.70 70.91 13.36
C ALA A 204 -4.00 72.20 12.56
N GLN A 205 -5.02 72.17 11.70
CA GLN A 205 -5.48 73.35 10.96
C GLN A 205 -5.97 74.45 11.91
N LEU A 206 -6.75 74.10 12.92
CA LEU A 206 -7.26 75.03 13.94
C LEU A 206 -6.11 75.64 14.75
N SER A 207 -5.08 74.86 15.09
CA SER A 207 -3.87 75.37 15.73
C SER A 207 -3.11 76.37 14.84
N CYS A 208 -2.98 76.10 13.54
CA CYS A 208 -2.34 77.02 12.59
C CYS A 208 -3.14 78.32 12.43
N ALA A 209 -4.46 78.21 12.32
CA ALA A 209 -5.36 79.38 12.28
C ALA A 209 -5.24 80.21 13.56
N ASN A 210 -5.19 79.58 14.74
CA ASN A 210 -5.00 80.29 16.01
C ASN A 210 -3.63 80.99 16.10
N LEU A 211 -2.56 80.40 15.57
CA LEU A 211 -1.25 81.08 15.48
C LEU A 211 -1.33 82.29 14.55
N LYS A 212 -1.98 82.15 13.39
CA LYS A 212 -2.17 83.26 12.46
C LYS A 212 -3.00 84.40 13.06
N ILE A 213 -4.05 84.07 13.82
CA ILE A 213 -4.85 85.06 14.54
C ILE A 213 -3.96 85.79 15.56
N LYS A 214 -3.15 85.07 16.35
CA LYS A 214 -2.22 85.70 17.31
C LYS A 214 -1.19 86.61 16.62
N GLU A 215 -0.67 86.21 15.46
CA GLU A 215 0.22 87.06 14.65
C GLU A 215 -0.51 88.35 14.22
N LEU A 216 -1.70 88.24 13.64
CA LEU A 216 -2.50 89.39 13.22
C LEU A 216 -2.89 90.29 14.39
N GLU A 217 -3.22 89.71 15.56
CA GLU A 217 -3.49 90.46 16.78
C GLU A 217 -2.23 91.21 17.27
N SER A 218 -1.04 90.62 17.12
CA SER A 218 0.23 91.28 17.46
C SER A 218 0.59 92.39 16.48
N GLU A 219 0.35 92.18 15.18
CA GLU A 219 0.51 93.19 14.14
C GLU A 219 -0.44 94.36 14.40
N LEU A 220 -1.72 94.09 14.69
CA LEU A 220 -2.71 95.12 14.99
C LEU A 220 -2.40 95.89 16.27
N LYS A 221 -1.84 95.24 17.30
CA LYS A 221 -1.31 95.93 18.49
C LYS A 221 -0.14 96.84 18.14
N SER A 222 0.79 96.39 17.31
CA SER A 222 1.92 97.21 16.86
C SER A 222 1.49 98.39 15.97
N GLU A 223 0.47 98.20 15.12
CA GLU A 223 -0.15 99.27 14.34
C GLU A 223 -0.88 100.28 15.23
N ALA A 224 -1.58 99.81 16.28
CA ALA A 224 -2.22 100.69 17.25
C ALA A 224 -1.18 101.50 18.05
N GLU A 225 -0.06 100.88 18.44
CA GLU A 225 1.05 101.55 19.12
C GLU A 225 1.74 102.58 18.21
N THR A 226 2.04 102.23 16.96
CA THR A 226 2.61 103.19 15.98
C THR A 226 1.63 104.32 15.68
N SER A 227 0.32 104.06 15.57
CA SER A 227 -0.73 105.08 15.44
C SER A 227 -0.78 106.01 16.65
N SER A 228 -0.64 105.47 17.87
CA SER A 228 -0.56 106.26 19.11
C SER A 228 0.69 107.13 19.14
N ILE A 229 1.85 106.60 18.73
CA ILE A 229 3.11 107.35 18.63
C ILE A 229 3.00 108.46 17.58
N VAL A 230 2.42 108.19 16.42
CA VAL A 230 2.19 109.21 15.36
C VAL A 230 1.25 110.30 15.87
N LYS A 231 0.13 109.94 16.53
CA LYS A 231 -0.77 110.91 17.16
C LYS A 231 -0.08 111.73 18.25
N ALA A 232 0.78 111.10 19.07
CA ALA A 232 1.55 111.78 20.11
C ALA A 232 2.63 112.71 19.52
N GLN A 233 3.28 112.32 18.42
CA GLN A 233 4.25 113.15 17.69
C GLN A 233 3.56 114.32 16.99
N GLN A 234 2.38 114.10 16.40
CA GLN A 234 1.54 115.13 15.80
C GLN A 234 1.03 116.13 16.85
N ALA A 235 0.64 115.66 18.03
CA ALA A 235 0.29 116.51 19.17
C ALA A 235 1.50 117.31 19.71
N LYS A 236 2.72 116.76 19.68
CA LYS A 236 3.95 117.47 20.06
C LYS A 236 4.33 118.55 19.04
N LEU A 237 4.14 118.30 17.74
CA LEU A 237 4.34 119.28 16.67
C LEU A 237 3.36 120.45 16.76
N LEU A 238 2.08 120.17 17.02
CA LEU A 238 1.06 121.20 17.26
C LEU A 238 1.33 122.00 18.54
N LYS A 239 1.87 121.38 19.60
CA LYS A 239 2.33 122.10 20.81
C LYS A 239 3.51 123.03 20.55
N TYR A 240 4.43 122.70 19.64
CA TYR A 240 5.57 123.57 19.32
C TYR A 240 5.12 124.86 18.60
N THR A 241 4.18 124.75 17.66
CA THR A 241 3.57 125.91 16.98
C THR A 241 2.72 126.77 17.94
N GLU A 242 2.11 126.17 18.95
CA GLU A 242 1.36 126.89 19.98
C GLU A 242 2.29 127.57 21.01
N LEU A 243 3.43 126.96 21.36
CA LEU A 243 4.41 127.49 22.32
C LEU A 243 5.13 128.76 21.81
N GLU A 244 5.43 128.84 20.51
CA GLU A 244 5.99 130.05 19.89
C GLU A 244 4.97 131.21 19.88
N ARG A 245 3.67 130.91 19.81
CA ARG A 245 2.59 131.91 19.87
C ARG A 245 2.29 132.33 21.33
N GLN A 246 2.42 131.41 22.28
CA GLN A 246 2.11 131.61 23.70
C GLN A 246 3.21 132.37 24.47
N LEU A 247 4.49 132.29 24.08
CA LEU A 247 5.57 133.12 24.67
C LEU A 247 5.38 134.64 24.43
N LYS A 248 4.65 135.04 23.38
CA LYS A 248 4.29 136.45 23.11
C LYS A 248 3.00 136.91 23.78
N GLN A 249 2.10 136.00 24.20
CA GLN A 249 0.83 136.34 24.84
C GLN A 249 0.86 136.18 26.39
N LEU A 250 1.72 135.31 26.93
CA LEU A 250 1.83 135.01 28.38
C LEU A 250 2.55 136.09 29.22
N THR A 251 3.21 137.07 28.61
CA THR A 251 3.73 138.27 29.30
C THR A 251 2.65 139.33 29.54
N GLN A 252 1.51 139.30 28.83
CA GLN A 252 0.44 140.30 28.95
C GLN A 252 -0.81 139.81 29.70
N GLN A 253 -1.02 138.49 29.82
CA GLN A 253 -2.24 137.92 30.45
C GLN A 253 -2.05 137.46 31.91
N ASN A 254 -0.82 137.50 32.45
CA ASN A 254 -0.48 137.12 33.84
C ASN A 254 -1.09 138.02 34.94
N THR A 255 -1.81 139.09 34.58
CA THR A 255 -2.40 140.05 35.53
C THR A 255 -3.90 139.91 35.74
N LYS A 256 -4.64 139.14 34.91
CA LYS A 256 -6.13 139.18 34.93
C LYS A 256 -6.85 137.84 35.16
N LEU A 257 -6.18 136.69 35.15
CA LEU A 257 -6.83 135.38 35.30
C LEU A 257 -6.43 134.65 36.60
N LYS A 258 -6.19 135.41 37.68
CA LYS A 258 -5.95 134.89 39.03
C LYS A 258 -7.22 134.70 39.88
N GLU A 259 -8.42 135.10 39.42
CA GLU A 259 -9.57 135.17 40.34
C GLU A 259 -10.67 134.10 40.17
N ASN A 260 -11.03 133.57 39.00
CA ASN A 260 -12.40 133.02 38.88
C ASN A 260 -12.64 131.59 38.36
N LEU A 261 -11.66 130.68 38.20
CA LEU A 261 -11.91 129.43 37.44
C LEU A 261 -11.29 128.11 37.96
N ASN A 262 -11.04 127.94 39.28
CA ASN A 262 -10.42 126.70 39.79
C ASN A 262 -11.33 125.72 40.56
N ASN A 263 -12.61 126.02 40.81
CA ASN A 263 -13.44 125.18 41.70
C ASN A 263 -14.46 124.26 41.02
N THR A 264 -14.66 124.32 39.70
CA THR A 264 -15.70 123.51 39.03
C THR A 264 -15.19 122.31 38.21
N VAL A 265 -13.92 122.27 37.80
CA VAL A 265 -13.40 121.19 36.92
C VAL A 265 -12.86 119.97 37.71
N PHE A 266 -12.54 120.12 39.00
CA PHE A 266 -11.90 119.06 39.80
C PHE A 266 -12.85 117.96 40.30
N LEU A 267 -14.15 118.24 40.44
CA LEU A 267 -15.12 117.28 40.98
C LEU A 267 -15.63 116.28 39.92
N GLU A 268 -15.69 116.67 38.64
CA GLU A 268 -16.13 115.80 37.55
C GLU A 268 -15.03 114.81 37.12
N SER A 269 -13.75 115.21 37.15
CA SER A 269 -12.63 114.32 36.82
C SER A 269 -12.43 113.18 37.82
N LEU A 270 -12.73 113.41 39.10
CA LEU A 270 -12.53 112.42 40.17
C LEU A 270 -13.57 111.30 40.12
N VAL A 271 -14.79 111.58 39.65
CA VAL A 271 -15.89 110.60 39.56
C VAL A 271 -15.68 109.66 38.36
N GLU A 272 -15.17 110.16 37.24
CA GLU A 272 -14.88 109.36 36.04
C GLU A 272 -13.68 108.41 36.28
N GLU A 273 -12.66 108.87 37.02
CA GLU A 273 -11.49 108.07 37.39
C GLU A 273 -11.85 106.89 38.32
N ILE A 274 -12.74 107.11 39.30
CA ILE A 274 -13.19 106.05 40.22
C ILE A 274 -14.03 104.99 39.48
N LYS A 275 -14.87 105.38 38.52
CA LYS A 275 -15.64 104.44 37.69
C LYS A 275 -14.75 103.60 36.77
N GLY A 276 -13.70 104.18 36.20
CA GLY A 276 -12.71 103.45 35.40
C GLY A 276 -11.93 102.43 36.24
N ARG A 277 -11.58 102.81 37.48
CA ARG A 277 -10.87 101.92 38.41
C ARG A 277 -11.74 100.75 38.89
N LEU A 278 -13.05 100.97 39.06
CA LEU A 278 -14.01 99.91 39.42
C LEU A 278 -14.12 98.85 38.31
N LYS A 279 -14.30 99.25 37.05
CA LYS A 279 -14.38 98.32 35.90
C LYS A 279 -13.11 97.49 35.73
N GLY A 280 -11.94 98.11 35.86
CA GLY A 280 -10.66 97.42 35.76
C GLY A 280 -10.36 96.48 36.95
N LEU A 281 -11.05 96.64 38.09
CA LEU A 281 -11.00 95.69 39.19
C LEU A 281 -11.97 94.52 38.97
N GLU A 282 -13.17 94.77 38.45
CA GLU A 282 -14.13 93.72 38.09
C GLU A 282 -13.61 92.79 36.98
N GLU A 283 -12.90 93.34 35.97
CA GLU A 283 -12.28 92.54 34.92
C GLU A 283 -11.15 91.66 35.48
N ARG A 284 -10.31 92.21 36.38
CA ARG A 284 -9.28 91.43 37.07
C ARG A 284 -9.87 90.35 37.98
N GLU A 285 -11.01 90.59 38.61
CA GLU A 285 -11.70 89.58 39.41
C GLU A 285 -12.24 88.43 38.54
N ARG A 286 -12.74 88.74 37.34
CA ARG A 286 -13.14 87.70 36.36
C ARG A 286 -11.95 86.88 35.85
N GLU A 287 -10.82 87.53 35.57
CA GLU A 287 -9.59 86.82 35.18
C GLU A 287 -9.02 85.96 36.32
N LEU A 288 -9.06 86.46 37.56
CA LEU A 288 -8.65 85.71 38.75
C LEU A 288 -9.55 84.50 39.02
N THR A 289 -10.86 84.62 38.80
CA THR A 289 -11.78 83.49 38.95
C THR A 289 -11.60 82.45 37.85
N ALA A 290 -11.41 82.86 36.60
CA ALA A 290 -11.13 81.96 35.49
C ALA A 290 -9.81 81.18 35.69
N THR A 291 -8.72 81.88 36.04
CA THR A 291 -7.42 81.25 36.32
C THR A 291 -7.47 80.32 37.53
N ARG A 292 -8.29 80.62 38.55
CA ARG A 292 -8.48 79.73 39.70
C ARG A 292 -9.23 78.44 39.35
N VAL A 293 -10.18 78.49 38.40
CA VAL A 293 -10.85 77.29 37.87
C VAL A 293 -9.87 76.44 37.05
N GLU A 294 -9.06 77.06 36.19
CA GLU A 294 -8.02 76.36 35.43
C GLU A 294 -6.98 75.72 36.35
N LEU A 295 -6.55 76.43 37.40
CA LEU A 295 -5.65 75.89 38.42
C LEU A 295 -6.25 74.64 39.08
N GLY A 296 -7.53 74.69 39.47
CA GLY A 296 -8.22 73.55 40.08
C GLY A 296 -8.35 72.34 39.14
N LEU A 297 -8.59 72.56 37.84
CA LEU A 297 -8.61 71.47 36.85
C LEU A 297 -7.23 70.83 36.67
N VAL A 298 -6.16 71.61 36.65
CA VAL A 298 -4.78 71.11 36.57
C VAL A 298 -4.38 70.37 37.84
N GLU A 299 -4.76 70.86 39.02
CA GLU A 299 -4.53 70.19 40.30
C GLU A 299 -5.26 68.84 40.38
N ASN A 300 -6.52 68.77 39.92
CA ASN A 300 -7.27 67.52 39.85
C ASN A 300 -6.61 66.51 38.91
N ARG A 301 -6.15 66.95 37.74
CA ARG A 301 -5.47 66.08 36.77
C ARG A 301 -4.11 65.60 37.29
N LEU A 302 -3.39 66.46 38.03
CA LEU A 302 -2.17 66.06 38.73
C LEU A 302 -2.45 65.05 39.85
N ALA A 303 -3.56 65.18 40.56
CA ALA A 303 -3.98 64.21 41.57
C ALA A 303 -4.30 62.84 40.94
N GLU A 304 -5.01 62.80 39.81
CA GLU A 304 -5.24 61.57 39.04
C GLU A 304 -3.93 60.89 38.61
N TYR A 305 -2.97 61.64 38.07
CA TYR A 305 -1.67 61.09 37.72
C TYR A 305 -0.87 60.57 38.92
N ARG A 306 -0.97 61.25 40.08
CA ARG A 306 -0.35 60.79 41.32
C ARG A 306 -0.97 59.48 41.80
N MET A 307 -2.30 59.35 41.76
CA MET A 307 -3.00 58.12 42.10
C MET A 307 -2.55 56.94 41.24
N VAL A 308 -2.47 57.12 39.92
CA VAL A 308 -1.98 56.08 39.00
C VAL A 308 -0.51 55.71 39.27
N CYS A 309 0.34 56.69 39.60
CA CYS A 309 1.72 56.44 39.97
C CYS A 309 1.83 55.68 41.31
N GLU A 310 0.97 55.97 42.29
CA GLU A 310 0.91 55.29 43.59
C GLU A 310 0.40 53.84 43.48
N GLU A 311 -0.55 53.57 42.59
CA GLU A 311 -1.04 52.20 42.33
C GLU A 311 0.03 51.29 41.74
N VAL A 312 0.92 51.82 40.88
CA VAL A 312 1.92 51.02 40.17
C VAL A 312 3.26 50.93 40.92
N LEU A 313 3.69 51.99 41.59
CA LEU A 313 4.99 52.04 42.31
C LEU A 313 4.86 51.70 43.82
N GLY A 314 3.63 51.57 44.33
CA GLY A 314 3.33 51.35 45.75
C GLY A 314 3.30 52.66 46.55
N ARG A 315 2.56 52.67 47.68
CA ARG A 315 2.45 53.84 48.56
C ARG A 315 3.82 54.16 49.18
N SER A 316 4.43 55.27 48.76
CA SER A 316 5.62 55.83 49.40
C SER A 316 5.33 57.26 49.84
N SER A 317 5.76 57.64 51.03
CA SER A 317 5.49 58.97 51.62
C SER A 317 6.33 60.09 50.97
N ASP A 318 7.25 59.76 50.07
CA ASP A 318 8.13 60.73 49.42
C ASP A 318 7.54 61.17 48.06
N ILE A 319 7.15 62.44 47.98
CA ILE A 319 6.58 63.08 46.78
C ILE A 319 7.52 62.98 45.56
N ASN A 320 8.83 62.84 45.80
CA ASN A 320 9.85 62.66 44.76
C ASN A 320 9.91 61.22 44.20
N ASN A 321 9.29 60.24 44.86
CA ASN A 321 9.23 58.84 44.39
C ASN A 321 8.00 58.56 43.51
N VAL A 322 6.97 59.41 43.56
CA VAL A 322 5.73 59.29 42.77
C VAL A 322 5.77 60.31 41.62
N THR A 323 6.67 60.08 40.66
CA THR A 323 6.76 60.92 39.44
C THR A 323 6.51 60.10 38.18
N PRO A 324 5.90 60.68 37.13
CA PRO A 324 5.69 60.01 35.84
C PRO A 324 6.97 59.46 35.22
N HIS A 325 8.12 60.08 35.53
CA HIS A 325 9.43 59.64 35.05
C HIS A 325 9.85 58.29 35.65
N LYS A 326 9.61 58.09 36.95
CA LYS A 326 9.89 56.81 37.64
C LYS A 326 8.93 55.69 37.20
N LEU A 327 7.69 56.04 36.86
CA LEU A 327 6.74 55.11 36.25
C LEU A 327 7.24 54.65 34.87
N LEU A 328 7.74 55.58 34.04
CA LEU A 328 8.35 55.28 32.76
C LEU A 328 9.60 54.39 32.90
N GLU A 329 10.44 54.67 33.90
CA GLU A 329 11.62 53.86 34.21
C GLU A 329 11.23 52.45 34.67
N TYR A 330 10.17 52.31 35.48
CA TYR A 330 9.62 51.01 35.88
C TYR A 330 9.02 50.24 34.69
N ILE A 331 8.23 50.89 33.84
CA ILE A 331 7.69 50.28 32.61
C ILE A 331 8.82 49.81 31.71
N ARG A 332 9.85 50.64 31.52
CA ARG A 332 11.04 50.29 30.73
C ARG A 332 11.76 49.09 31.35
N GLN A 333 11.94 49.07 32.66
CA GLN A 333 12.56 47.96 33.37
C GLN A 333 11.74 46.66 33.25
N VAL A 334 10.40 46.74 33.28
CA VAL A 334 9.51 45.59 33.05
C VAL A 334 9.56 45.12 31.60
N GLN A 335 9.63 46.02 30.63
CA GLN A 335 9.80 45.67 29.21
C GLN A 335 11.16 45.02 28.94
N GLU A 336 12.25 45.55 29.50
CA GLU A 336 13.59 44.96 29.41
C GLU A 336 13.64 43.57 30.06
N ARG A 337 13.00 43.39 31.23
CA ARG A 337 12.84 42.06 31.85
C ARG A 337 12.07 41.09 30.96
N ASN A 338 10.92 41.49 30.43
CA ASN A 338 10.11 40.65 29.54
C ASN A 338 10.86 40.23 28.26
N LEU A 339 11.65 41.14 27.69
CA LEU A 339 12.52 40.81 26.55
C LEU A 339 13.60 39.81 26.94
N SER A 340 14.28 40.02 28.07
CA SER A 340 15.31 39.09 28.56
C SER A 340 14.75 37.70 28.89
N GLU A 341 13.56 37.60 29.49
CA GLU A 341 12.89 36.33 29.78
C GLU A 341 12.47 35.62 28.48
N LYS A 342 12.03 36.37 27.47
CA LYS A 342 11.67 35.80 26.17
C LYS A 342 12.90 35.27 25.43
N GLU A 343 14.01 35.99 25.48
CA GLU A 343 15.30 35.53 24.96
C GLU A 343 15.78 34.26 25.69
N GLN A 344 15.70 34.22 27.01
CA GLN A 344 16.03 33.04 27.81
C GLN A 344 15.13 31.84 27.47
N ARG A 345 13.81 32.05 27.31
CA ARG A 345 12.87 30.99 26.89
C ARG A 345 13.19 30.45 25.51
N LEU A 346 13.55 31.32 24.56
CA LEU A 346 13.97 30.91 23.22
C LEU A 346 15.29 30.11 23.26
N GLN A 347 16.27 30.55 24.04
CA GLN A 347 17.53 29.83 24.24
C GLN A 347 17.30 28.45 24.88
N LEU A 348 16.48 28.38 25.93
CA LEU A 348 16.12 27.12 26.58
C LEU A 348 15.36 26.18 25.64
N ALA A 349 14.41 26.69 24.85
CA ALA A 349 13.68 25.89 23.88
C ALA A 349 14.60 25.31 22.79
N ASN A 350 15.55 26.10 22.29
CA ASN A 350 16.54 25.63 21.32
C ASN A 350 17.50 24.60 21.94
N ASN A 351 17.92 24.80 23.19
CA ASN A 351 18.76 23.84 23.91
C ASN A 351 18.01 22.52 24.17
N LEU A 352 16.72 22.59 24.49
CA LEU A 352 15.87 21.42 24.72
C LEU A 352 15.73 20.60 23.43
N LYS A 353 15.45 21.26 22.29
CA LYS A 353 15.43 20.60 20.97
C LYS A 353 16.76 19.94 20.61
N ARG A 354 17.88 20.64 20.81
CA ARG A 354 19.22 20.06 20.59
C ARG A 354 19.46 18.86 21.50
N LEU A 355 19.02 18.93 22.76
CA LEU A 355 19.18 17.83 23.71
C LEU A 355 18.32 16.62 23.31
N GLU A 356 17.09 16.85 22.85
CA GLU A 356 16.20 15.81 22.31
C GLU A 356 16.81 15.14 21.07
N GLU A 357 17.32 15.92 20.11
CA GLU A 357 18.01 15.40 18.93
C GLU A 357 19.24 14.56 19.33
N THR A 358 20.06 15.03 20.27
CA THR A 358 21.22 14.25 20.76
C THR A 358 20.80 13.00 21.52
N LYS A 359 19.67 13.02 22.25
CA LYS A 359 19.12 11.85 22.95
C LYS A 359 18.61 10.82 21.94
N GLU A 360 17.93 11.24 20.89
CA GLU A 360 17.47 10.33 19.82
C GLU A 360 18.65 9.68 19.10
N LEU A 361 19.68 10.45 18.76
CA LEU A 361 20.89 9.91 18.12
C LEU A 361 21.63 8.93 19.04
N THR A 362 21.86 9.29 20.30
CA THR A 362 22.57 8.42 21.26
C THR A 362 21.76 7.17 21.63
N THR A 363 20.43 7.25 21.70
CA THR A 363 19.58 6.07 21.93
C THR A 363 19.58 5.14 20.71
N ALA A 364 19.58 5.69 19.49
CA ALA A 364 19.76 4.91 18.27
C ALA A 364 21.13 4.23 18.22
N GLU A 365 22.21 4.93 18.54
CA GLU A 365 23.56 4.35 18.63
C GLU A 365 23.66 3.26 19.71
N CYS A 366 23.06 3.49 20.88
CA CYS A 366 23.00 2.49 21.95
C CYS A 366 22.19 1.25 21.56
N SER A 367 21.12 1.40 20.76
CA SER A 367 20.36 0.26 20.25
C SER A 367 21.19 -0.58 19.27
N LYS A 368 21.88 0.06 18.32
CA LYS A 368 22.77 -0.60 17.36
C LYS A 368 23.93 -1.33 18.05
N LEU A 369 24.60 -0.67 19.00
CA LEU A 369 25.69 -1.29 19.76
C LEU A 369 25.19 -2.48 20.61
N LYS A 370 23.96 -2.45 21.12
CA LYS A 370 23.36 -3.59 21.83
C LYS A 370 23.08 -4.76 20.89
N GLU A 371 22.57 -4.51 19.69
CA GLU A 371 22.35 -5.53 18.67
C GLU A 371 23.66 -6.15 18.21
N GLU A 372 24.69 -5.34 17.93
CA GLU A 372 26.03 -5.82 17.57
C GLU A 372 26.65 -6.67 18.69
N LEU A 373 26.51 -6.23 19.96
CA LEU A 373 27.04 -6.97 21.10
C LEU A 373 26.28 -8.30 21.33
N ALA A 374 24.97 -8.32 21.09
CA ALA A 374 24.17 -9.54 21.14
C ALA A 374 24.59 -10.54 20.04
N ALA A 375 24.78 -10.07 18.81
CA ALA A 375 25.25 -10.90 17.70
C ALA A 375 26.63 -11.49 17.98
N VAL A 376 27.60 -10.68 18.44
CA VAL A 376 28.95 -11.16 18.79
C VAL A 376 28.92 -12.18 19.94
N LYS A 377 28.03 -11.99 20.93
CA LYS A 377 27.86 -12.99 22.01
C LYS A 377 27.28 -14.30 21.51
N GLU A 378 26.29 -14.26 20.62
CA GLU A 378 25.69 -15.45 20.03
C GLU A 378 26.71 -16.22 19.16
N GLU A 379 27.49 -15.49 18.35
CA GLU A 379 28.59 -16.07 17.56
C GLU A 379 29.65 -16.71 18.47
N LEU A 380 30.02 -16.05 19.57
CA LEU A 380 30.97 -16.59 20.56
C LEU A 380 30.44 -17.86 21.23
N ASP A 381 29.16 -17.88 21.62
CA ASP A 381 28.53 -19.05 22.23
C ASP A 381 28.41 -20.22 21.25
N ASN A 382 28.08 -19.95 19.99
CA ASN A 382 28.05 -20.95 18.93
C ASN A 382 29.46 -21.50 18.63
N CYS A 383 30.46 -20.63 18.56
CA CYS A 383 31.87 -21.05 18.44
C CYS A 383 32.31 -21.90 19.63
N ASN A 384 31.94 -21.53 20.86
CA ASN A 384 32.28 -22.29 22.06
C ASN A 384 31.58 -23.66 22.09
N LYS A 385 30.31 -23.75 21.67
CA LYS A 385 29.58 -25.02 21.55
C LYS A 385 30.24 -25.92 20.49
N ASN A 386 30.56 -25.36 19.32
CA ASN A 386 31.25 -26.08 18.25
C ASN A 386 32.64 -26.55 18.68
N PHE A 387 33.40 -25.70 19.37
CA PHE A 387 34.71 -26.05 19.91
C PHE A 387 34.63 -27.19 20.92
N LYS A 388 33.66 -27.16 21.85
CA LYS A 388 33.43 -28.25 22.79
C LYS A 388 33.06 -29.55 22.08
N ARG A 389 32.19 -29.49 21.05
CA ARG A 389 31.81 -30.66 20.24
C ARG A 389 33.01 -31.23 19.49
N LEU A 390 33.76 -30.40 18.78
CA LEU A 390 34.95 -30.81 18.03
C LEU A 390 36.02 -31.39 18.96
N LYS A 391 36.25 -30.79 20.13
CA LYS A 391 37.18 -31.33 21.15
C LYS A 391 36.76 -32.73 21.62
N LYS A 392 35.46 -32.96 21.84
CA LYS A 392 34.92 -34.29 22.23
C LYS A 392 34.98 -35.30 21.08
N GLN A 393 34.64 -34.91 19.85
CA GLN A 393 34.75 -35.78 18.66
C GLN A 393 36.22 -36.17 18.39
N ASN A 394 37.14 -35.23 18.54
CA ASN A 394 38.57 -35.50 18.37
C ASN A 394 39.08 -36.46 19.46
N ALA A 395 38.59 -36.36 20.70
CA ALA A 395 38.88 -37.34 21.75
C ALA A 395 38.34 -38.75 21.44
N LEU A 396 37.16 -38.86 20.82
CA LEU A 396 36.58 -40.13 20.35
C LEU A 396 37.42 -40.76 19.25
N ILE A 397 37.73 -39.99 18.19
CA ILE A 397 38.58 -40.46 17.09
C ILE A 397 39.96 -40.87 17.60
N THR A 398 40.54 -40.09 18.52
CA THR A 398 41.84 -40.43 19.13
C THR A 398 41.77 -41.75 19.90
N TRP A 399 40.67 -42.02 20.59
CA TRP A 399 40.46 -43.27 21.30
C TRP A 399 40.25 -44.44 20.33
N GLU A 400 39.37 -44.32 19.33
CA GLU A 400 39.15 -45.36 18.31
C GLU A 400 40.44 -45.69 17.57
N ARG A 401 41.22 -44.66 17.21
CA ARG A 401 42.55 -44.84 16.61
C ARG A 401 43.49 -45.62 17.53
N ASN A 402 43.51 -45.31 18.83
CA ASN A 402 44.37 -46.03 19.79
C ASN A 402 43.89 -47.47 20.02
N ASP A 403 42.58 -47.71 19.98
CA ASP A 403 41.94 -49.03 20.16
C ASP A 403 42.16 -49.93 18.94
N LEU A 404 41.97 -49.39 17.73
CA LEU A 404 42.33 -50.06 16.47
C LEU A 404 43.83 -50.35 16.41
N ARG A 405 44.68 -49.43 16.88
CA ARG A 405 46.12 -49.67 16.99
C ARG A 405 46.44 -50.82 17.95
N SER A 406 45.77 -50.87 19.12
CA SER A 406 45.90 -51.97 20.07
C SER A 406 45.40 -53.31 19.50
N LEU A 407 44.31 -53.31 18.74
CA LEU A 407 43.78 -54.50 18.07
C LEU A 407 44.73 -55.02 16.99
N VAL A 408 45.32 -54.12 16.19
CA VAL A 408 46.36 -54.46 15.21
C VAL A 408 47.60 -55.04 15.91
N ASP A 409 48.06 -54.42 17.00
CA ASP A 409 49.18 -54.92 17.80
C ASP A 409 48.87 -56.32 18.40
N SER A 410 47.61 -56.58 18.79
CA SER A 410 47.16 -57.90 19.26
C SER A 410 47.13 -58.94 18.13
N CYS A 411 46.59 -58.56 16.96
CA CYS A 411 46.56 -59.44 15.78
C CYS A 411 47.97 -59.77 15.29
N GLN A 412 48.90 -58.82 15.33
CA GLN A 412 50.31 -59.06 15.01
C GLN A 412 50.97 -60.03 16.01
N LYS A 413 50.68 -59.89 17.30
CA LYS A 413 51.15 -60.85 18.33
C LYS A 413 50.57 -62.24 18.13
N GLU A 414 49.29 -62.36 17.76
CA GLU A 414 48.63 -63.64 17.42
C GLU A 414 49.20 -64.28 16.15
N MET A 415 49.51 -63.50 15.11
CA MET A 415 50.16 -64.01 13.89
C MET A 415 51.55 -64.59 14.18
N THR A 416 52.20 -64.11 15.23
CA THR A 416 53.55 -64.53 15.65
C THR A 416 53.52 -65.75 16.58
N ILE A 417 52.39 -66.02 17.25
CA ILE A 417 52.21 -67.14 18.19
C ILE A 417 51.14 -68.08 17.62
N GLY A 418 51.58 -69.10 16.86
CA GLY A 418 50.69 -69.97 16.09
C GLY A 418 49.52 -70.61 16.88
N GLY A 419 48.29 -70.23 16.52
CA GLY A 419 47.22 -71.17 16.22
C GLY A 419 46.58 -72.03 17.32
N VAL A 420 46.57 -71.66 18.61
CA VAL A 420 45.79 -72.42 19.63
C VAL A 420 45.21 -71.58 20.77
N GLN A 421 44.59 -70.42 20.52
CA GLN A 421 43.74 -69.79 21.55
C GLN A 421 42.48 -69.15 20.96
N ALA A 422 41.45 -69.96 20.70
CA ALA A 422 40.13 -69.48 20.32
C ALA A 422 39.37 -68.89 21.52
N ASP A 423 39.52 -69.46 22.71
CA ASP A 423 38.76 -69.03 23.90
C ASP A 423 39.25 -67.69 24.46
N SER A 424 40.57 -67.41 24.46
CA SER A 424 41.07 -66.10 24.89
C SER A 424 40.73 -64.99 23.89
N ARG A 425 40.61 -65.34 22.60
CA ARG A 425 40.11 -64.45 21.55
C ARG A 425 38.64 -64.10 21.76
N VAL A 426 37.81 -65.07 22.11
CA VAL A 426 36.40 -64.82 22.42
C VAL A 426 36.29 -63.94 23.67
N GLU A 427 37.06 -64.21 24.73
CA GLU A 427 37.03 -63.38 25.94
C GLU A 427 37.54 -61.95 25.71
N ALA A 428 38.58 -61.76 24.88
CA ALA A 428 39.09 -60.44 24.50
C ALA A 428 38.08 -59.66 23.64
N LEU A 429 37.42 -60.34 22.69
CA LEU A 429 36.37 -59.74 21.86
C LEU A 429 35.11 -59.45 22.67
N GLU A 430 34.77 -60.27 23.66
CA GLU A 430 33.64 -60.02 24.58
C GLU A 430 33.92 -58.82 25.48
N LYS A 431 35.13 -58.69 26.04
CA LYS A 431 35.54 -57.47 26.77
C LYS A 431 35.55 -56.24 25.88
N LEU A 432 35.91 -56.38 24.61
CA LEU A 432 35.86 -55.30 23.62
C LEU A 432 34.42 -54.89 23.31
N VAL A 433 33.52 -55.85 23.07
CA VAL A 433 32.08 -55.60 22.86
C VAL A 433 31.45 -54.98 24.09
N GLU A 434 31.83 -55.42 25.29
CA GLU A 434 31.36 -54.85 26.56
C GLU A 434 31.90 -53.42 26.77
N GLY A 435 33.15 -53.15 26.36
CA GLY A 435 33.73 -51.81 26.31
C GLY A 435 32.97 -50.89 25.35
N TYR A 436 32.66 -51.37 24.14
CA TYR A 436 31.83 -50.64 23.18
C TYR A 436 30.40 -50.42 23.68
N ARG A 437 29.79 -51.39 24.37
CA ARG A 437 28.46 -51.25 24.97
C ARG A 437 28.42 -50.19 26.07
N LYS A 438 29.37 -50.23 27.00
CA LYS A 438 29.47 -49.21 28.06
C LYS A 438 29.74 -47.82 27.49
N LYS A 439 30.49 -47.74 26.39
CA LYS A 439 30.79 -46.45 25.75
C LYS A 439 29.64 -45.95 24.88
N LEU A 440 28.91 -46.83 24.20
CA LEU A 440 27.62 -46.51 23.56
C LEU A 440 26.64 -45.98 24.60
N GLN A 441 26.56 -46.62 25.77
CA GLN A 441 25.73 -46.15 26.87
C GLN A 441 26.20 -44.80 27.42
N GLN A 442 27.51 -44.54 27.49
CA GLN A 442 28.05 -43.22 27.85
C GLN A 442 27.80 -42.16 26.77
N LEU A 443 27.85 -42.51 25.49
CA LEU A 443 27.57 -41.63 24.35
C LEU A 443 26.08 -41.30 24.23
N GLU A 444 25.22 -42.28 24.48
CA GLU A 444 23.76 -42.14 24.58
C GLU A 444 23.35 -41.33 25.82
N ALA A 445 24.17 -41.33 26.87
CA ALA A 445 23.93 -40.55 28.09
C ALA A 445 24.55 -39.13 28.06
N ASP A 446 25.42 -38.79 27.10
CA ASP A 446 26.13 -37.50 27.07
C ASP A 446 25.43 -36.52 26.10
N PRO A 447 24.56 -35.60 26.60
CA PRO A 447 23.63 -34.80 25.78
C PRO A 447 24.30 -33.77 24.86
N SER A 448 25.62 -33.59 24.95
CA SER A 448 26.38 -32.69 24.06
C SER A 448 26.67 -33.26 22.66
N LEU A 449 26.49 -34.58 22.48
CA LEU A 449 26.62 -35.26 21.18
C LEU A 449 25.25 -35.61 20.58
N ILE A 450 24.20 -35.58 21.41
CA ILE A 450 22.82 -35.66 20.97
C ILE A 450 22.48 -34.31 20.36
N SER A 451 22.10 -34.33 19.07
CA SER A 451 21.50 -33.19 18.38
C SER A 451 20.54 -32.45 19.33
N SER A 452 20.85 -31.19 19.65
CA SER A 452 20.03 -30.30 20.47
C SER A 452 18.72 -29.97 19.77
N SER A 453 17.82 -30.94 19.69
CA SER A 453 16.44 -30.68 19.32
C SER A 453 15.48 -30.91 20.48
N LEU A 454 15.87 -31.57 21.56
CA LEU A 454 14.92 -31.98 22.59
C LEU A 454 15.51 -31.81 23.99
N VAL A 455 14.91 -30.88 24.75
CA VAL A 455 14.87 -30.84 26.23
C VAL A 455 16.06 -30.21 26.96
N VAL A 456 16.06 -28.87 27.19
CA VAL A 456 16.60 -28.27 28.43
C VAL A 456 15.87 -26.95 28.76
N GLY A 457 15.10 -26.95 29.84
CA GLY A 457 14.59 -25.75 30.50
C GLY A 457 14.08 -26.12 31.89
N ASN A 458 14.53 -25.37 32.92
CA ASN A 458 14.09 -25.28 34.33
C ASN A 458 15.37 -25.19 35.18
N GLU A 459 15.69 -24.16 35.98
CA GLU A 459 14.82 -23.40 36.88
C GLU A 459 15.27 -21.92 37.09
N LYS A 460 16.38 -21.45 36.48
CA LYS A 460 16.73 -19.99 36.47
C LYS A 460 16.13 -19.23 35.28
N ASN A 461 15.95 -19.91 34.15
CA ASN A 461 14.66 -20.46 33.75
C ASN A 461 13.51 -19.46 33.69
N ASN A 462 12.66 -19.41 34.72
CA ASN A 462 11.25 -19.08 34.54
C ASN A 462 10.89 -17.63 34.16
N SER A 463 11.72 -16.62 34.44
CA SER A 463 11.41 -15.26 33.98
C SER A 463 11.96 -15.02 32.58
N ASN A 464 13.23 -15.37 32.36
CA ASN A 464 13.86 -15.23 31.06
C ASN A 464 13.39 -16.30 30.08
N SER A 465 12.97 -17.48 30.50
CA SER A 465 12.29 -18.50 29.70
C SER A 465 10.81 -18.23 29.60
N ALA A 466 10.12 -17.59 30.54
CA ALA A 466 8.80 -17.07 30.16
C ALA A 466 8.92 -16.09 28.99
N GLU A 467 9.95 -15.24 28.96
CA GLU A 467 10.24 -14.39 27.78
C GLU A 467 10.84 -15.16 26.60
N LEU A 468 11.72 -16.12 26.80
CA LEU A 468 12.33 -16.92 25.72
C LEU A 468 11.33 -17.91 25.14
N ASP A 469 10.38 -18.40 25.94
CA ASP A 469 9.28 -19.28 25.55
C ASP A 469 8.19 -18.43 24.90
N LYS A 470 7.94 -17.18 25.34
CA LYS A 470 7.14 -16.21 24.56
C LYS A 470 7.78 -15.86 23.23
N LEU A 471 9.08 -15.58 23.19
CA LEU A 471 9.82 -15.26 21.97
C LEU A 471 10.01 -16.48 21.08
N LYS A 472 10.10 -17.69 21.64
CA LYS A 472 10.07 -18.94 20.89
C LYS A 472 8.68 -19.24 20.39
N GLU A 473 7.63 -19.00 21.17
CA GLU A 473 6.25 -19.09 20.70
C GLU A 473 5.97 -18.07 19.63
N GLU A 474 6.48 -16.84 19.75
CA GLU A 474 6.37 -15.80 18.73
C GLU A 474 7.20 -16.16 17.51
N ASN A 475 8.43 -16.67 17.65
CA ASN A 475 9.20 -17.17 16.52
C ASN A 475 8.56 -18.41 15.89
N GLU A 476 7.93 -19.29 16.66
CA GLU A 476 7.24 -20.48 16.15
C GLU A 476 5.93 -20.09 15.48
N LYS A 477 5.21 -19.10 16.01
CA LYS A 477 4.04 -18.48 15.37
C LYS A 477 4.48 -17.76 14.10
N LEU A 478 5.56 -16.99 14.13
CA LEU A 478 6.09 -16.27 12.97
C LEU A 478 6.62 -17.22 11.91
N THR A 479 7.36 -18.26 12.27
CA THR A 479 7.82 -19.29 11.32
C THR A 479 6.65 -20.07 10.74
N LYS A 480 5.66 -20.48 11.54
CA LYS A 480 4.41 -21.06 11.03
C LYS A 480 3.63 -20.10 10.14
N THR A 481 3.62 -18.80 10.45
CA THR A 481 2.98 -17.80 9.57
C THR A 481 3.79 -17.60 8.29
N ILE A 482 5.12 -17.64 8.35
CA ILE A 482 5.99 -17.52 7.17
C ILE A 482 5.87 -18.77 6.31
N GLU A 483 5.83 -19.96 6.89
CA GLU A 483 5.60 -21.22 6.19
C GLU A 483 4.20 -21.27 5.60
N GLY A 484 3.18 -20.83 6.35
CA GLY A 484 1.81 -20.68 5.85
C GLY A 484 1.74 -19.66 4.70
N LEU A 485 2.37 -18.49 4.85
CA LEU A 485 2.45 -17.46 3.82
C LEU A 485 3.26 -17.92 2.61
N LYS A 486 4.32 -18.72 2.80
CA LYS A 486 5.09 -19.34 1.71
C LYS A 486 4.26 -20.38 0.98
N TYR A 487 3.56 -21.25 1.70
CA TYR A 487 2.65 -22.21 1.11
C TYR A 487 1.51 -21.52 0.36
N GLU A 488 0.95 -20.45 0.93
CA GLU A 488 -0.05 -19.62 0.25
C GLU A 488 0.54 -18.92 -0.98
N LEU A 489 1.76 -18.37 -0.90
CA LEU A 489 2.43 -17.74 -2.04
C LEU A 489 2.75 -18.75 -3.14
N GLU A 490 3.20 -19.95 -2.78
CA GLU A 490 3.45 -21.05 -3.72
C GLU A 490 2.14 -21.54 -4.34
N HIS A 491 1.09 -21.71 -3.54
CA HIS A 491 -0.24 -22.10 -4.04
C HIS A 491 -0.85 -21.01 -4.93
N ARG A 492 -0.66 -19.74 -4.59
CA ARG A 492 -1.06 -18.59 -5.42
C ARG A 492 -0.23 -18.53 -6.70
N ALA A 493 1.07 -18.78 -6.63
CA ALA A 493 1.94 -18.85 -7.81
C ALA A 493 1.55 -20.01 -8.74
N LEU A 494 1.15 -21.16 -8.19
CA LEU A 494 0.57 -22.27 -8.97
C LEU A 494 -0.78 -21.90 -9.61
N LYS A 495 -1.53 -20.97 -9.01
CA LYS A 495 -2.74 -20.34 -9.59
C LYS A 495 -2.44 -19.19 -10.56
N GLY A 496 -1.17 -18.84 -10.75
CA GLY A 496 -0.72 -17.82 -11.69
C GLY A 496 -0.45 -16.44 -11.11
N ASP A 497 -0.39 -16.28 -9.77
CA ASP A 497 0.11 -15.04 -9.17
C ASP A 497 1.61 -14.87 -9.43
N PHE A 498 2.03 -13.62 -9.66
CA PHE A 498 3.40 -13.27 -10.01
C PHE A 498 3.82 -11.98 -9.30
N ASN A 499 5.13 -11.84 -9.06
CA ASN A 499 5.67 -10.61 -8.48
C ASN A 499 5.78 -9.52 -9.54
N THR A 500 5.06 -8.41 -9.34
CA THR A 500 4.99 -7.26 -10.26
C THR A 500 6.30 -6.48 -10.41
N GLN A 501 7.23 -6.61 -9.47
CA GLN A 501 8.56 -5.99 -9.57
C GLN A 501 9.50 -6.76 -10.51
N ASN A 502 9.37 -8.09 -10.54
CA ASN A 502 10.28 -8.96 -11.28
C ASN A 502 9.68 -9.47 -12.60
N THR A 503 8.35 -9.51 -12.70
CA THR A 503 7.65 -10.15 -13.83
C THR A 503 6.56 -9.22 -14.36
N ARG A 504 6.57 -9.01 -15.68
CA ARG A 504 5.52 -8.26 -16.38
C ARG A 504 4.81 -9.18 -17.36
N ILE A 505 3.49 -9.33 -17.20
CA ILE A 505 2.68 -10.14 -18.12
C ILE A 505 2.31 -9.32 -19.35
N LEU A 506 2.51 -9.92 -20.52
CA LEU A 506 2.11 -9.37 -21.80
C LEU A 506 1.16 -10.36 -22.47
N HIS A 507 0.11 -9.85 -23.10
CA HIS A 507 -0.77 -10.63 -23.98
C HIS A 507 -1.18 -9.78 -25.18
N PHE A 508 -1.64 -10.42 -26.25
CA PHE A 508 -2.14 -9.68 -27.40
C PHE A 508 -3.40 -8.90 -27.03
N LYS A 509 -3.46 -7.64 -27.45
CA LYS A 509 -4.65 -6.79 -27.27
C LYS A 509 -5.88 -7.40 -27.96
N MET A 510 -5.67 -8.02 -29.13
CA MET A 510 -6.66 -8.84 -29.82
C MET A 510 -6.38 -10.31 -29.51
N ASN A 511 -6.97 -10.83 -28.43
CA ASN A 511 -6.87 -12.25 -28.08
C ASN A 511 -8.27 -12.91 -28.18
N PRO A 512 -8.34 -14.25 -28.30
CA PRO A 512 -9.60 -14.96 -28.43
C PRO A 512 -10.61 -14.67 -27.30
N THR A 513 -10.14 -14.46 -26.06
CA THR A 513 -11.01 -14.10 -24.93
C THR A 513 -11.63 -12.72 -25.10
N SER A 514 -10.85 -11.73 -25.55
CA SER A 514 -11.35 -10.38 -25.85
C SER A 514 -12.39 -10.42 -26.97
N VAL A 515 -12.15 -11.19 -28.03
CA VAL A 515 -13.13 -11.37 -29.13
C VAL A 515 -14.41 -12.02 -28.60
N ALA A 516 -14.31 -13.08 -27.79
CA ALA A 516 -15.48 -13.73 -27.20
C ALA A 516 -16.24 -12.81 -26.20
N MET A 517 -15.52 -11.96 -25.45
CA MET A 517 -16.14 -10.95 -24.59
C MET A 517 -16.88 -9.90 -25.41
N ASP A 518 -16.30 -9.43 -26.51
CA ASP A 518 -16.93 -8.46 -27.42
C ASP A 518 -18.19 -9.07 -28.07
N GLU A 519 -18.13 -10.32 -28.51
CA GLU A 519 -19.30 -11.05 -29.02
C GLU A 519 -20.38 -11.23 -27.95
N ARG A 520 -20.00 -11.63 -26.72
CA ARG A 520 -20.93 -11.76 -25.60
C ARG A 520 -21.58 -10.42 -25.26
N ASN A 521 -20.81 -9.33 -25.22
CA ASN A 521 -21.31 -7.99 -24.97
C ASN A 521 -22.26 -7.56 -26.09
N CYS A 522 -21.95 -7.87 -27.36
CA CYS A 522 -22.86 -7.64 -28.48
C CYS A 522 -24.18 -8.42 -28.34
N VAL A 523 -24.14 -9.66 -27.84
CA VAL A 523 -25.35 -10.45 -27.54
C VAL A 523 -26.14 -9.85 -26.37
N ILE A 524 -25.47 -9.42 -25.30
CA ILE A 524 -26.10 -8.75 -24.15
C ILE A 524 -26.78 -7.46 -24.63
N GLU A 525 -26.12 -6.63 -25.42
CA GLU A 525 -26.73 -5.41 -25.97
C GLU A 525 -27.96 -5.71 -26.84
N LYS A 526 -27.94 -6.81 -27.62
CA LYS A 526 -29.11 -7.24 -28.40
C LYS A 526 -30.25 -7.67 -27.47
N LEU A 527 -29.96 -8.46 -26.45
CA LEU A 527 -30.96 -8.91 -25.46
C LEU A 527 -31.52 -7.75 -24.65
N GLU A 528 -30.69 -6.79 -24.23
CA GLU A 528 -31.13 -5.58 -23.53
C GLU A 528 -32.06 -4.74 -24.41
N LYS A 529 -31.73 -4.59 -25.70
CA LYS A 529 -32.61 -3.93 -26.68
C LYS A 529 -33.93 -4.68 -26.85
N GLU A 530 -33.90 -6.02 -26.93
CA GLU A 530 -35.11 -6.84 -27.02
C GLU A 530 -35.96 -6.74 -25.75
N VAL A 531 -35.35 -6.78 -24.56
CA VAL A 531 -36.04 -6.62 -23.27
C VAL A 531 -36.67 -5.24 -23.16
N LEU A 532 -35.95 -4.18 -23.55
CA LEU A 532 -36.51 -2.83 -23.60
C LEU A 532 -37.69 -2.73 -24.57
N GLN A 533 -37.55 -3.31 -25.77
CA GLN A 533 -38.65 -3.36 -26.75
C GLN A 533 -39.85 -4.15 -26.22
N LEU A 534 -39.63 -5.27 -25.54
CA LEU A 534 -40.70 -6.08 -24.94
C LEU A 534 -41.36 -5.38 -23.75
N ARG A 535 -40.59 -4.69 -22.91
CA ARG A 535 -41.11 -3.87 -21.80
C ARG A 535 -41.97 -2.73 -22.30
N GLU A 536 -41.50 -1.98 -23.29
CA GLU A 536 -42.29 -0.91 -23.92
C GLU A 536 -43.52 -1.46 -24.65
N ARG A 537 -43.41 -2.64 -25.28
CA ARG A 537 -44.55 -3.34 -25.89
C ARG A 537 -45.60 -3.72 -24.85
N LEU A 538 -45.18 -4.23 -23.70
CA LEU A 538 -46.07 -4.55 -22.58
C LEU A 538 -46.71 -3.28 -22.01
N ARG A 539 -45.93 -2.21 -21.82
CA ARG A 539 -46.43 -0.91 -21.34
C ARG A 539 -47.52 -0.34 -22.26
N LEU A 540 -47.27 -0.31 -23.57
CA LEU A 540 -48.25 0.17 -24.55
C LEU A 540 -49.50 -0.74 -24.66
N MET A 541 -49.34 -2.03 -24.40
CA MET A 541 -50.45 -2.99 -24.33
C MET A 541 -51.29 -2.80 -23.06
N GLU A 542 -50.65 -2.55 -21.91
CA GLU A 542 -51.30 -2.18 -20.64
C GLU A 542 -52.04 -0.85 -20.74
N GLU A 543 -51.51 0.11 -21.52
CA GLU A 543 -52.14 1.40 -21.84
C GLU A 543 -53.31 1.29 -22.85
N GLY A 544 -53.65 0.07 -23.32
CA GLY A 544 -54.84 -0.19 -24.15
C GLY A 544 -54.67 0.11 -25.65
N ASN A 545 -53.44 0.34 -26.12
CA ASN A 545 -53.16 0.73 -27.49
C ASN A 545 -52.85 -0.50 -28.37
N VAL A 546 -53.89 -1.17 -28.89
CA VAL A 546 -53.74 -2.46 -29.59
C VAL A 546 -53.35 -2.32 -31.08
N ASN A 547 -53.38 -1.11 -31.64
CA ASN A 547 -53.11 -0.88 -33.05
C ASN A 547 -51.68 -0.30 -33.26
N ASP A 548 -50.86 -1.01 -34.06
CA ASP A 548 -49.46 -0.69 -34.43
C ASP A 548 -48.42 -0.63 -33.30
N LEU A 549 -48.46 -1.64 -32.44
CA LEU A 549 -47.53 -1.81 -31.31
C LEU A 549 -46.05 -1.88 -31.75
N THR A 550 -45.73 -2.53 -32.89
CA THR A 550 -44.33 -2.75 -33.31
C THR A 550 -43.66 -1.47 -33.81
N GLN A 551 -44.38 -0.58 -34.51
CA GLN A 551 -43.83 0.67 -35.03
C GLN A 551 -43.68 1.73 -33.93
N ASN A 552 -44.64 1.81 -33.00
CA ASN A 552 -44.60 2.76 -31.88
C ASN A 552 -43.51 2.42 -30.85
N VAL A 553 -43.29 1.13 -30.55
CA VAL A 553 -42.17 0.69 -29.69
C VAL A 553 -40.82 1.04 -30.30
N GLN A 554 -40.65 0.79 -31.60
CA GLN A 554 -39.39 1.06 -32.28
C GLN A 554 -39.12 2.57 -32.41
N ALA A 555 -40.16 3.38 -32.58
CA ALA A 555 -40.06 4.83 -32.58
C ALA A 555 -39.74 5.40 -31.18
N ASN A 556 -40.41 4.92 -30.11
CA ASN A 556 -40.17 5.42 -28.75
C ASN A 556 -38.82 5.00 -28.18
N VAL A 557 -38.43 3.73 -28.29
CA VAL A 557 -37.12 3.24 -27.80
C VAL A 557 -35.97 3.95 -28.50
N ASN A 558 -36.06 4.13 -29.82
CA ASN A 558 -35.07 4.90 -30.57
C ASN A 558 -35.11 6.39 -30.20
N ASN A 559 -36.27 6.99 -29.95
CA ASN A 559 -36.36 8.39 -29.56
C ASN A 559 -35.78 8.65 -28.16
N GLU A 560 -35.99 7.78 -27.19
CA GLU A 560 -35.51 7.95 -25.81
C GLU A 560 -33.99 7.72 -25.71
N THR A 561 -33.48 6.62 -26.26
CA THR A 561 -32.02 6.38 -26.32
C THR A 561 -31.31 7.38 -27.23
N THR A 562 -31.91 7.82 -28.34
CA THR A 562 -31.27 8.87 -29.17
C THR A 562 -31.33 10.23 -28.51
N LYS A 563 -32.33 10.56 -27.66
CA LYS A 563 -32.35 11.82 -26.92
C LYS A 563 -31.24 11.87 -25.87
N GLU A 564 -31.12 10.84 -25.03
CA GLU A 564 -30.05 10.78 -24.03
C GLU A 564 -28.66 10.76 -24.68
N LEU A 565 -28.47 9.96 -25.73
CA LEU A 565 -27.19 9.94 -26.48
C LEU A 565 -26.91 11.26 -27.21
N LYS A 566 -27.94 11.98 -27.69
CA LYS A 566 -27.78 13.32 -28.27
C LYS A 566 -27.40 14.33 -27.18
N GLU A 567 -28.06 14.31 -26.02
CA GLU A 567 -27.77 15.19 -24.90
C GLU A 567 -26.36 14.97 -24.34
N PHE A 568 -25.93 13.72 -24.18
CA PHE A 568 -24.56 13.39 -23.79
C PHE A 568 -23.54 13.80 -24.85
N ARG A 569 -23.82 13.54 -26.14
CA ARG A 569 -22.94 13.96 -27.23
C ARG A 569 -22.84 15.49 -27.34
N GLU A 570 -23.94 16.21 -27.11
CA GLU A 570 -23.96 17.67 -27.04
C GLU A 570 -23.21 18.19 -25.81
N LYS A 571 -23.30 17.51 -24.66
CA LYS A 571 -22.51 17.85 -23.47
C LYS A 571 -21.01 17.66 -23.70
N VAL A 572 -20.61 16.54 -24.33
CA VAL A 572 -19.20 16.30 -24.71
C VAL A 572 -18.72 17.36 -25.70
N LYS A 573 -19.49 17.63 -26.76
CA LYS A 573 -19.14 18.69 -27.73
C LYS A 573 -19.03 20.07 -27.08
N ARG A 574 -19.91 20.40 -26.12
CA ARG A 574 -19.84 21.66 -25.36
C ARG A 574 -18.57 21.74 -24.53
N LEU A 575 -18.19 20.67 -23.83
CA LEU A 575 -16.97 20.62 -23.03
C LEU A 575 -15.70 20.65 -23.89
N GLU A 576 -15.70 19.95 -25.04
CA GLU A 576 -14.61 20.01 -26.01
C GLU A 576 -14.46 21.43 -26.59
N MET A 577 -15.57 22.06 -26.98
CA MET A 577 -15.57 23.44 -27.48
C MET A 577 -15.13 24.43 -26.40
N GLN A 578 -15.53 24.23 -25.14
CA GLN A 578 -15.08 25.05 -24.02
C GLN A 578 -13.57 24.90 -23.78
N ASN A 579 -13.05 23.67 -23.79
CA ASN A 579 -11.61 23.41 -23.68
C ASN A 579 -10.83 24.00 -24.85
N GLN A 580 -11.38 23.96 -26.06
CA GLN A 580 -10.75 24.55 -27.22
C GLN A 580 -10.71 26.08 -27.12
N ARG A 581 -11.81 26.71 -26.72
CA ARG A 581 -11.86 28.16 -26.42
C ARG A 581 -10.89 28.54 -25.31
N LEU A 582 -10.75 27.72 -24.27
CA LEU A 582 -9.80 27.97 -23.19
C LEU A 582 -8.35 27.90 -23.68
N LYS A 583 -8.02 26.92 -24.54
CA LYS A 583 -6.70 26.82 -25.17
C LYS A 583 -6.42 28.00 -26.10
N GLU A 584 -7.40 28.46 -26.85
CA GLU A 584 -7.30 29.63 -27.72
C GLU A 584 -7.13 30.91 -26.90
N ALA A 585 -7.91 31.09 -25.84
CA ALA A 585 -7.76 32.21 -24.91
C ALA A 585 -6.36 32.24 -24.29
N PHE A 586 -5.84 31.09 -23.82
CA PHE A 586 -4.49 31.00 -23.26
C PHE A 586 -3.40 31.29 -24.30
N LYS A 587 -3.57 30.83 -25.55
CA LYS A 587 -2.65 31.18 -26.65
C LYS A 587 -2.66 32.67 -26.94
N THR A 588 -3.85 33.30 -26.90
CA THR A 588 -4.02 34.72 -27.17
C THR A 588 -3.40 35.55 -26.06
N THR A 589 -3.72 35.27 -24.78
CA THR A 589 -3.12 35.97 -23.64
C THR A 589 -1.61 35.75 -23.55
N GLY A 590 -1.13 34.53 -23.84
CA GLY A 590 0.30 34.23 -23.93
C GLY A 590 1.01 34.89 -25.12
N HIS A 591 0.28 35.24 -26.19
CA HIS A 591 0.81 36.02 -27.30
C HIS A 591 0.86 37.50 -26.94
N GLU A 592 -0.23 38.07 -26.42
CA GLU A 592 -0.31 39.45 -25.92
C GLU A 592 0.79 39.75 -24.89
N PHE A 593 1.02 38.83 -23.96
CA PHE A 593 2.08 38.97 -22.96
C PHE A 593 3.48 38.98 -23.58
N ARG A 594 3.73 38.12 -24.58
CA ARG A 594 5.02 38.10 -25.29
C ARG A 594 5.21 39.34 -26.16
N GLU A 595 4.15 39.88 -26.77
CA GLU A 595 4.22 41.13 -27.52
C GLU A 595 4.47 42.33 -26.59
N ALA A 596 3.83 42.37 -25.42
CA ALA A 596 4.09 43.39 -24.42
C ALA A 596 5.56 43.36 -23.94
N ILE A 597 6.09 42.17 -23.67
CA ILE A 597 7.52 42.00 -23.32
C ILE A 597 8.42 42.45 -24.47
N TYR A 598 8.09 42.09 -25.71
CA TYR A 598 8.88 42.49 -26.87
C TYR A 598 8.90 44.01 -27.06
N ALA A 599 7.76 44.68 -26.90
CA ALA A 599 7.65 46.12 -27.01
C ALA A 599 8.34 46.88 -25.86
N LEU A 600 8.27 46.37 -24.62
CA LEU A 600 8.81 47.04 -23.44
C LEU A 600 10.30 46.77 -23.22
N LEU A 601 10.75 45.52 -23.39
CA LEU A 601 12.11 45.08 -23.09
C LEU A 601 12.96 44.90 -24.34
N GLY A 602 12.37 44.93 -25.53
CA GLY A 602 13.10 44.76 -26.79
C GLY A 602 13.55 43.33 -27.08
N TYR A 603 13.03 42.32 -26.37
CA TYR A 603 13.37 40.90 -26.56
C TYR A 603 12.14 40.04 -26.85
N LYS A 604 12.19 39.31 -27.96
CA LYS A 604 11.20 38.30 -28.33
C LYS A 604 11.59 36.98 -27.66
N VAL A 605 10.73 36.48 -26.77
CA VAL A 605 10.95 35.24 -26.02
C VAL A 605 10.14 34.10 -26.64
N ASP A 606 10.82 33.13 -27.24
CA ASP A 606 10.21 31.93 -27.80
C ASP A 606 10.55 30.71 -26.94
N ALA A 607 9.51 29.97 -26.51
CA ALA A 607 9.68 28.76 -25.69
C ALA A 607 9.93 27.54 -26.59
N LEU A 608 11.04 26.84 -26.36
CA LEU A 608 11.42 25.58 -27.00
C LEU A 608 11.14 24.39 -26.07
N PRO A 609 11.08 23.15 -26.62
CA PRO A 609 11.01 21.95 -25.80
C PRO A 609 12.16 21.88 -24.78
N ASN A 610 11.92 21.18 -23.66
CA ASN A 610 12.88 20.99 -22.55
C ASN A 610 13.21 22.24 -21.71
N LYS A 611 12.25 23.16 -21.54
CA LYS A 611 12.42 24.40 -20.75
C LYS A 611 13.57 25.28 -21.23
N VAL A 612 13.77 25.30 -22.54
CA VAL A 612 14.75 26.14 -23.22
C VAL A 612 14.02 27.33 -23.80
N TYR A 613 14.59 28.52 -23.71
CA TYR A 613 14.02 29.78 -24.17
C TYR A 613 14.98 30.45 -25.14
N ARG A 614 14.48 30.81 -26.32
CA ARG A 614 15.21 31.59 -27.31
C ARG A 614 14.83 33.06 -27.17
N LEU A 615 15.82 33.92 -27.00
CA LEU A 615 15.67 35.36 -26.95
C LEU A 615 16.23 35.94 -28.25
N SER A 616 15.38 36.66 -29.00
CA SER A 616 15.79 37.42 -30.19
C SER A 616 15.62 38.90 -29.89
N SER A 617 16.67 39.71 -30.06
CA SER A 617 16.58 41.16 -29.82
C SER A 617 15.83 41.86 -30.95
N LEU A 618 15.12 42.95 -30.63
CA LEU A 618 14.52 43.88 -31.59
C LEU A 618 15.56 44.51 -32.52
N TYR A 619 16.78 44.71 -32.01
CA TYR A 619 17.88 45.37 -32.70
C TYR A 619 18.89 44.38 -33.30
N ALA A 620 18.49 43.13 -33.50
CA ALA A 620 19.34 42.11 -34.11
C ALA A 620 19.49 42.34 -35.64
N ASP A 621 20.71 42.25 -36.16
CA ASP A 621 21.01 42.49 -37.57
C ASP A 621 20.58 41.31 -38.48
N SER A 622 20.38 40.12 -37.91
CA SER A 622 20.02 38.90 -38.64
C SER A 622 19.20 37.94 -37.77
N GLN A 623 18.34 37.12 -38.39
CA GLN A 623 17.51 36.12 -37.68
C GLN A 623 18.34 35.07 -36.90
N ASP A 624 19.61 34.91 -37.25
CA ASP A 624 20.53 33.99 -36.59
C ASP A 624 21.15 34.57 -35.31
N GLN A 625 21.01 35.87 -35.05
CA GLN A 625 21.49 36.52 -33.82
C GLN A 625 20.48 36.33 -32.68
N HIS A 626 20.55 35.18 -32.02
CA HIS A 626 19.71 34.85 -30.88
C HIS A 626 20.52 34.27 -29.71
N LEU A 627 19.99 34.48 -28.51
CA LEU A 627 20.50 33.90 -27.27
C LEU A 627 19.60 32.76 -26.84
N ILE A 628 20.18 31.72 -26.24
CA ILE A 628 19.42 30.57 -25.75
C ILE A 628 19.66 30.46 -24.25
N PHE A 629 18.60 30.44 -23.46
CA PHE A 629 18.63 30.24 -22.03
C PHE A 629 17.94 28.93 -21.64
N LYS A 630 18.53 28.19 -20.70
CA LYS A 630 17.95 26.96 -20.14
C LYS A 630 17.55 27.20 -18.69
N MET A 631 16.34 26.79 -18.33
CA MET A 631 15.88 26.86 -16.94
C MET A 631 16.39 25.65 -16.14
N ASN A 632 17.11 25.91 -15.04
CA ASN A 632 17.58 24.90 -14.11
C ASN A 632 16.49 24.42 -13.15
N ASN A 633 16.74 23.28 -12.50
CA ASN A 633 15.83 22.70 -11.50
C ASN A 633 15.56 23.63 -10.30
N ASN A 634 16.49 24.56 -10.03
CA ASN A 634 16.39 25.54 -8.94
C ASN A 634 15.70 26.85 -9.38
N GLY A 635 15.15 26.93 -10.60
CA GLY A 635 14.48 28.13 -11.12
C GLY A 635 15.41 29.24 -11.62
N GLY A 636 16.72 29.01 -11.65
CA GLY A 636 17.70 29.90 -12.27
C GLY A 636 17.81 29.69 -13.78
N MET A 637 18.20 30.72 -14.52
CA MET A 637 18.41 30.66 -15.98
C MET A 637 19.91 30.59 -16.30
N GLU A 638 20.31 29.67 -17.17
CA GLU A 638 21.69 29.54 -17.66
C GLU A 638 21.77 29.89 -19.15
N LEU A 639 22.76 30.69 -19.54
CA LEU A 639 23.02 31.01 -20.94
C LEU A 639 23.73 29.82 -21.61
N LEU A 640 23.19 29.33 -22.72
CA LEU A 640 23.83 28.35 -23.59
C LEU A 640 24.61 29.06 -24.69
N GLU A 641 25.77 28.49 -25.03
CA GLU A 641 26.63 29.04 -26.08
C GLU A 641 25.94 28.97 -27.45
N THR A 642 25.73 30.14 -28.06
CA THR A 642 25.33 30.31 -29.46
C THR A 642 26.43 31.01 -30.24
N GLU A 643 26.41 30.92 -31.58
CA GLU A 643 27.35 31.66 -32.43
C GLU A 643 27.30 33.17 -32.17
N PHE A 644 26.12 33.70 -31.85
CA PHE A 644 25.96 35.09 -31.42
C PHE A 644 26.53 35.35 -30.01
N SER A 645 26.32 34.44 -29.05
CA SER A 645 26.90 34.56 -27.71
C SER A 645 28.43 34.64 -27.73
N LYS A 646 29.10 33.95 -28.66
CA LYS A 646 30.57 34.01 -28.82
C LYS A 646 31.07 35.39 -29.27
N THR A 647 30.26 36.12 -30.04
CA THR A 647 30.61 37.50 -30.44
C THR A 647 30.44 38.51 -29.30
N LEU A 648 29.77 38.11 -28.22
CA LEU A 648 29.48 38.92 -27.05
C LEU A 648 30.32 38.52 -25.83
N SER A 649 31.38 37.72 -26.00
CA SER A 649 32.20 37.21 -24.90
C SER A 649 32.70 38.32 -23.96
N ASP A 650 33.13 39.47 -24.49
CA ASP A 650 33.58 40.61 -23.68
C ASP A 650 32.45 41.17 -22.78
N LEU A 651 31.21 41.17 -23.27
CA LEU A 651 30.04 41.63 -22.52
C LEU A 651 29.55 40.58 -21.51
N VAL A 652 29.68 39.30 -21.85
CA VAL A 652 29.37 38.18 -20.96
C VAL A 652 30.36 38.15 -19.80
N GLU A 653 31.67 38.28 -20.06
CA GLU A 653 32.70 38.30 -19.02
C GLU A 653 32.62 39.54 -18.13
N SER A 654 32.41 40.73 -18.71
CA SER A 654 32.34 41.97 -17.94
C SER A 654 31.07 42.11 -17.09
N VAL A 655 29.91 41.58 -17.55
CA VAL A 655 28.63 41.81 -16.87
C VAL A 655 28.07 40.55 -16.23
N LEU A 656 28.04 39.42 -16.95
CA LEU A 656 27.39 38.21 -16.46
C LEU A 656 28.25 37.47 -15.42
N VAL A 657 29.58 37.45 -15.60
CA VAL A 657 30.51 36.83 -14.65
C VAL A 657 30.73 37.69 -13.41
N ILE A 658 30.79 39.03 -13.54
CA ILE A 658 31.07 39.94 -12.42
C ILE A 658 29.81 40.23 -11.59
N HIS A 659 28.67 40.52 -12.23
CA HIS A 659 27.46 40.96 -11.52
C HIS A 659 26.43 39.85 -11.32
N HIS A 660 26.63 38.66 -11.90
CA HIS A 660 25.72 37.50 -11.79
C HIS A 660 24.24 37.82 -12.06
N SER A 661 23.97 38.78 -12.95
CA SER A 661 22.61 39.29 -13.18
C SER A 661 22.28 39.33 -14.67
N ILE A 662 21.38 38.43 -15.08
CA ILE A 662 20.89 38.34 -16.46
C ILE A 662 20.15 39.62 -16.89
N PRO A 663 19.29 40.27 -16.06
CA PRO A 663 18.66 41.52 -16.44
C PRO A 663 19.66 42.65 -16.77
N ILE A 664 20.76 42.75 -16.01
CA ILE A 664 21.80 43.78 -16.26
C ILE A 664 22.54 43.47 -17.57
N PHE A 665 22.85 42.20 -17.82
CA PHE A 665 23.45 41.74 -19.07
C PHE A 665 22.57 42.06 -20.28
N LEU A 666 21.29 41.67 -20.26
CA LEU A 666 20.37 41.93 -21.36
C LEU A 666 20.18 43.42 -21.59
N SER A 667 20.09 44.25 -20.54
CA SER A 667 19.96 45.70 -20.68
C SER A 667 21.19 46.31 -21.36
N SER A 668 22.39 45.90 -20.94
CA SER A 668 23.66 46.37 -21.52
C SER A 668 23.80 45.94 -22.98
N LEU A 669 23.39 44.72 -23.30
CA LEU A 669 23.35 44.21 -24.67
C LEU A 669 22.37 45.00 -25.54
N THR A 670 21.21 45.36 -25.00
CA THR A 670 20.20 46.15 -25.74
C THR A 670 20.76 47.52 -26.12
N LEU A 671 21.49 48.17 -25.20
CA LEU A 671 22.15 49.45 -25.45
C LEU A 671 23.26 49.33 -26.49
N ASP A 672 24.05 48.24 -26.46
CA ASP A 672 25.12 48.03 -27.43
C ASP A 672 24.57 47.75 -28.83
N LEU A 673 23.57 46.88 -28.96
CA LEU A 673 22.92 46.59 -30.24
C LEU A 673 22.23 47.83 -30.82
N PHE A 674 21.55 48.62 -29.98
CA PHE A 674 20.96 49.88 -30.42
C PHE A 674 22.01 50.88 -30.95
N LYS A 675 23.16 51.01 -30.28
CA LYS A 675 24.28 51.87 -30.73
C LYS A 675 24.85 51.40 -32.07
N ARG A 676 25.01 50.09 -32.26
CA ARG A 676 25.50 49.52 -33.53
C ARG A 676 24.51 49.79 -34.68
N GLN A 677 23.21 49.61 -34.44
CA GLN A 677 22.19 49.86 -35.43
C GLN A 677 22.09 51.34 -35.82
N THR A 678 22.19 52.25 -34.84
CA THR A 678 22.16 53.70 -35.09
C THR A 678 23.42 54.22 -35.76
N ALA A 679 24.59 53.61 -35.51
CA ALA A 679 25.83 53.94 -36.22
C ALA A 679 25.80 53.55 -37.72
N SER A 680 25.04 52.50 -38.07
CA SER A 680 24.81 52.07 -39.47
C SER A 680 23.90 53.03 -40.27
N PHE A 681 23.05 53.81 -39.58
CA PHE A 681 22.04 54.68 -40.19
C PHE A 681 22.47 56.15 -40.39
N ALA A 682 23.70 56.54 -40.04
CA ALA A 682 24.19 57.90 -40.30
C ALA A 682 24.50 58.09 -41.80
N PRO A 683 23.80 58.97 -42.55
CA PRO A 683 24.08 59.19 -43.96
C PRO A 683 25.36 60.00 -44.13
N SER A 684 26.29 59.44 -44.88
CA SER A 684 27.41 60.14 -45.51
C SER A 684 26.89 61.04 -46.62
N THR A 685 26.40 62.23 -46.26
CA THR A 685 26.21 63.38 -47.15
C THR A 685 26.26 64.61 -46.24
N ILE A 686 27.34 65.38 -46.22
CA ILE A 686 27.52 66.56 -47.09
C ILE A 686 29.02 66.68 -47.44
N MET A 687 29.28 66.58 -48.73
CA MET A 687 30.50 67.07 -49.41
C MET A 687 30.03 68.27 -50.25
N GLU A 688 30.72 69.41 -50.12
CA GLU A 688 30.78 70.59 -51.02
C GLU A 688 29.46 71.12 -51.63
N VAL A 689 28.96 72.25 -51.11
CA VAL A 689 29.06 73.63 -51.66
C VAL A 689 28.82 74.62 -50.52
#